data_AF-A0A8S3UHH8-F1
#
_entry.id   AF-A0A8S3UHH8-F1
#
_cell.length_a   1.000
_cell.length_b   1.000
_cell.length_c   1.000
_cell.angle_alpha   90.00
_cell.angle_beta   90.00
_cell.angle_gamma   90.00
#
_symmetry.space_group_name_H-M   'P 1'
#
loop_
_entity.id
_entity.type
_entity.pdbx_description
1 polymer ?
#
loop_
_entity_poly.entity_id
_entity_poly.type
_entity_poly.pdbx_seq_one_letter_code
_entity_poly.pdbx_strand_id
1 'polypeptide(L)'
;MSILDVNMYLKKLDKSKATGLDDVGPNILSMCSDVIAPALTYIFNLSIKSGKFPSIFKTARVCPIFKSGDACNPDNYRPIAVLPCLSKIIERHIANSFLVICVLLISLFDGNYSYPSYQSSIPNGDKAPHPCHQNKLWDGVGHELPEGGGALNPFGVDLYQNKVNTGKIWTKSICESDSDGDGRSNGQELGDPDCLWSEKTNQLLTNSTITHPGICEPTESESCRQKNKWLKCDDNNFHCPSIQEDPDVKELTLRIPKTKVQHKGSRYICTHLHVPLDGDYHVIAVKPLIDNSRVIHHIVLFGCDAIENQPRVNEVNTCVTNEGPSYCHMVTVWSLGIKGECFPDKFGIPIGNNGYTRFMLQIHWQNSEDNVEYTDSSGITLYYTPNLRPYNAAVLTIGQTMFHLAPGQSEVKVSGNCSGQCTKREFQGPIYVHSSFNHMHSLGRKQRVEQYRNGSLINIISDLDKFSFDRQHIKIHDPPIEVQPGDDLRVTCTYDTTSRNETTLFGQGTEHEMCFAFLTFYPFENVHSILKCFTWLKFPHCFILDLMSFGEKGNRSEPGSPWPTPETMKKSSTLLTVNPETLTITANLASCDIIKDAMSRYENIIEMDTKKAEVDTNLVKMKSLSIDIKDNECPDNLTVDESSTLSAASVWGVLRGLETFSQLIYVNELKKIQVKKTSIEDRPRFKHRGIMLDTARHYLPVWILLKNLDAMSYNKFNVFHWHIVDDQSFPYQSKRFPDLSAKGAYTAKHVYTHVDIKRIIDYARLRGIRVIPEFDTPGHTASWGKARKDLLTPCYENGTPGVGKYNSHGEYEILNPTLNRTYKFMEDLLGEVVEVFHDNFVHLGMDEAYHACWATNPDISKFMVQNGIAKGDYSALEEYYIEKVLKIVDSLNRSDIIWQDPIDHGAKVPQNAIIQIWKGSKNTAGTWEEYMTNITNQGHQVILSSCWYLNYISYGQDWKKYYQCDPLNFSGSDNNFEKVLGGEACVFGEYIDHTNLLPRLWPRASAAGERLWSSNDVIQDVESAAFRLDEHRCRMLKRGIPAQPILNGYCGEYDLEEQNDRTAQTESKTACTTSSSMKNNYSGYLTLYYIVLYCIMSKRMV
;
A
#
# COMPACT_ATOMS: atom_id res chain seq x y z
N MET A 1 8.90 -24.11 -18.06
CA MET A 1 8.80 -22.80 -18.74
C MET A 1 9.89 -21.87 -18.20
N SER A 2 10.64 -21.18 -19.06
CA SER A 2 11.67 -20.22 -18.63
C SER A 2 11.09 -18.81 -18.44
N ILE A 3 11.80 -17.94 -17.70
CA ILE A 3 11.42 -16.53 -17.54
C ILE A 3 11.44 -15.81 -18.89
N LEU A 4 12.39 -16.14 -19.77
CA LEU A 4 12.47 -15.61 -21.13
C LEU A 4 11.23 -15.97 -21.94
N ASP A 5 10.71 -17.19 -21.80
CA ASP A 5 9.48 -17.61 -22.46
C ASP A 5 8.28 -16.80 -21.97
N VAL A 6 8.10 -16.71 -20.65
CA VAL A 6 6.98 -15.96 -20.05
C VAL A 6 7.06 -14.48 -20.42
N ASN A 7 8.24 -13.89 -20.37
CA ASN A 7 8.46 -12.49 -20.74
C ASN A 7 8.18 -12.26 -22.23
N MET A 8 8.64 -13.16 -23.11
CA MET A 8 8.30 -13.12 -24.54
C MET A 8 6.78 -13.21 -24.75
N TYR A 9 6.07 -14.10 -24.04
CA TYR A 9 4.61 -14.21 -24.17
C TYR A 9 3.88 -12.97 -23.68
N LEU A 10 4.33 -12.38 -22.55
CA LEU A 10 3.79 -11.13 -22.02
C LEU A 10 3.99 -9.97 -22.99
N LYS A 11 5.17 -9.84 -23.61
CA LYS A 11 5.47 -8.82 -24.63
C LYS A 11 4.69 -9.02 -25.93
N LYS A 12 4.25 -10.25 -26.23
CA LYS A 12 3.45 -10.61 -27.41
C LYS A 12 1.94 -10.62 -27.16
N LEU A 13 1.47 -10.18 -26.00
CA LEU A 13 0.04 -10.03 -25.74
C LEU A 13 -0.58 -8.98 -26.67
N ASP A 14 -1.76 -9.27 -27.19
CA ASP A 14 -2.52 -8.31 -28.00
C ASP A 14 -3.10 -7.23 -27.08
N LYS A 15 -2.51 -6.05 -27.19
CA LYS A 15 -2.81 -4.83 -26.42
C LYS A 15 -4.24 -4.32 -26.58
N SER A 16 -4.95 -4.76 -27.64
CA SER A 16 -6.34 -4.37 -27.93
C SER A 16 -7.38 -5.27 -27.27
N LYS A 17 -6.97 -6.36 -26.60
CA LYS A 17 -7.90 -7.31 -25.98
C LYS A 17 -8.44 -6.81 -24.63
N ALA A 18 -9.71 -7.12 -24.39
CA ALA A 18 -10.41 -6.82 -23.15
C ALA A 18 -9.77 -7.53 -21.94
N THR A 19 -9.90 -6.91 -20.77
CA THR A 19 -9.46 -7.46 -19.48
C THR A 19 -10.35 -8.63 -19.03
N GLY A 20 -9.75 -9.55 -18.27
CA GLY A 20 -10.50 -10.58 -17.57
C GLY A 20 -11.15 -10.03 -16.28
N LEU A 21 -11.65 -10.94 -15.43
CA LEU A 21 -12.20 -10.59 -14.10
C LEU A 21 -11.19 -9.97 -13.13
N ASP A 22 -9.90 -10.09 -13.44
CA ASP A 22 -8.80 -9.48 -12.69
C ASP A 22 -8.60 -7.98 -13.04
N ASP A 23 -9.30 -7.47 -14.06
CA ASP A 23 -9.17 -6.13 -14.63
C ASP A 23 -7.72 -5.72 -14.99
N VAL A 24 -6.82 -6.70 -15.12
CA VAL A 24 -5.44 -6.49 -15.51
C VAL A 24 -5.31 -6.51 -17.03
N GLY A 25 -5.03 -5.34 -17.61
CA GLY A 25 -4.89 -5.14 -19.05
C GLY A 25 -3.66 -5.82 -19.65
N PRO A 26 -3.73 -6.34 -20.90
CA PRO A 26 -2.55 -6.85 -21.61
C PRO A 26 -1.45 -5.78 -21.77
N ASN A 27 -1.83 -4.49 -21.81
CA ASN A 27 -0.90 -3.36 -21.80
C ASN A 27 -0.03 -3.32 -20.55
N ILE A 28 -0.66 -3.42 -19.37
CA ILE A 28 0.03 -3.39 -18.07
C ILE A 28 0.94 -4.62 -17.95
N LEU A 29 0.43 -5.80 -18.31
CA LEU A 29 1.20 -7.04 -18.31
C LEU A 29 2.42 -6.98 -19.23
N SER A 30 2.29 -6.35 -20.40
CA SER A 30 3.40 -6.14 -21.33
C SER A 30 4.40 -5.09 -20.83
N MET A 31 3.94 -4.03 -20.14
CA MET A 31 4.82 -2.98 -19.60
C MET A 31 5.59 -3.46 -18.38
N CYS A 32 4.95 -4.27 -17.53
CA CYS A 32 5.54 -4.82 -16.32
C CYS A 32 6.17 -6.19 -16.55
N SER A 33 6.29 -6.66 -17.80
CA SER A 33 6.64 -8.05 -18.11
C SER A 33 7.97 -8.49 -17.49
N ASP A 34 8.95 -7.57 -17.47
CA ASP A 34 10.28 -7.83 -16.91
C ASP A 34 10.24 -8.02 -15.37
N VAL A 35 9.24 -7.43 -14.70
CA VAL A 35 9.04 -7.51 -13.24
C VAL A 35 8.22 -8.73 -12.84
N ILE A 36 7.17 -9.05 -13.59
CA ILE A 36 6.20 -10.09 -13.21
C ILE A 36 6.53 -11.47 -13.78
N ALA A 37 7.33 -11.55 -14.85
CA ALA A 37 7.69 -12.83 -15.48
C ALA A 37 8.35 -13.85 -14.53
N PRO A 38 9.21 -13.48 -13.56
CA PRO A 38 9.78 -14.43 -12.61
C PRO A 38 8.72 -15.12 -11.72
N ALA A 39 7.82 -14.33 -11.12
CA ALA A 39 6.76 -14.85 -10.26
C ALA A 39 5.76 -15.71 -11.04
N LEU A 40 5.38 -15.26 -12.23
CA LEU A 40 4.48 -16.02 -13.11
C LEU A 40 5.12 -17.32 -13.60
N THR A 41 6.42 -17.31 -13.92
CA THR A 41 7.18 -18.52 -14.26
C THR A 41 7.12 -19.55 -13.14
N TYR A 42 7.31 -19.12 -11.89
CA TYR A 42 7.22 -20.01 -10.73
C TYR A 42 5.82 -20.62 -10.58
N ILE A 43 4.77 -19.78 -10.63
CA ILE A 43 3.37 -20.23 -10.53
C ILE A 43 3.01 -21.19 -11.67
N PHE A 44 3.43 -20.89 -12.90
CA PHE A 44 3.14 -21.73 -14.06
C PHE A 44 3.87 -23.08 -13.98
N ASN A 45 5.14 -23.08 -13.58
CA ASN A 45 5.90 -24.32 -13.39
C ASN A 45 5.34 -25.17 -12.25
N LEU A 46 4.89 -24.55 -11.14
CA LEU A 46 4.15 -25.25 -10.09
C LEU A 46 2.84 -25.85 -10.58
N SER A 47 2.07 -25.09 -11.39
CA SER A 47 0.81 -25.57 -11.96
C SER A 47 1.03 -26.79 -12.87
N ILE A 48 2.08 -26.76 -13.71
CA ILE A 48 2.48 -27.87 -14.58
C ILE A 48 2.95 -29.07 -13.76
N LYS A 49 3.84 -28.86 -12.77
CA LYS A 49 4.41 -29.94 -11.95
C LYS A 49 3.38 -30.61 -11.05
N SER A 50 2.42 -29.84 -10.52
CA SER A 50 1.38 -30.35 -9.60
C SER A 50 0.14 -30.88 -10.33
N GLY A 51 -0.01 -30.61 -11.62
CA GLY A 51 -1.25 -30.87 -12.37
C GLY A 51 -2.45 -30.03 -11.91
N LYS A 52 -2.25 -29.05 -11.01
CA LYS A 52 -3.31 -28.19 -10.48
C LYS A 52 -3.27 -26.83 -11.17
N PHE A 53 -4.31 -26.51 -11.93
CA PHE A 53 -4.46 -25.19 -12.56
C PHE A 53 -5.20 -24.21 -11.63
N PRO A 54 -4.66 -22.99 -11.38
CA PRO A 54 -5.26 -22.03 -10.45
C PRO A 54 -6.73 -21.74 -10.77
N SER A 55 -7.61 -21.84 -9.77
CA SER A 55 -9.06 -21.63 -9.93
C SER A 55 -9.38 -20.23 -10.45
N ILE A 56 -8.66 -19.20 -9.96
CA ILE A 56 -8.82 -17.81 -10.39
C ILE A 56 -8.57 -17.60 -11.90
N PHE A 57 -7.69 -18.41 -12.50
CA PHE A 57 -7.41 -18.34 -13.94
C PHE A 57 -8.44 -19.11 -14.80
N LYS A 58 -9.39 -19.82 -14.19
CA LYS A 58 -10.47 -20.54 -14.89
C LYS A 58 -11.76 -19.74 -14.98
N THR A 59 -11.88 -18.67 -14.20
CA THR A 59 -13.10 -17.86 -14.12
C THR A 59 -13.15 -16.89 -15.29
N ALA A 60 -14.24 -16.89 -16.06
CA ALA A 60 -14.39 -16.03 -17.23
C ALA A 60 -15.52 -15.02 -17.02
N ARG A 61 -15.33 -13.78 -17.51
CA ARG A 61 -16.41 -12.79 -17.66
C ARG A 61 -17.19 -13.13 -18.93
N VAL A 62 -18.48 -13.44 -18.84
CA VAL A 62 -19.32 -13.75 -20.00
C VAL A 62 -19.97 -12.48 -20.51
N CYS A 63 -19.49 -11.98 -21.66
CA CYS A 63 -20.04 -10.78 -22.28
C CYS A 63 -20.92 -11.16 -23.48
N PRO A 64 -22.23 -10.86 -23.47
CA PRO A 64 -23.08 -11.04 -24.63
C PRO A 64 -22.73 -9.97 -25.68
N ILE A 65 -22.29 -10.41 -26.86
CA ILE A 65 -22.00 -9.53 -27.99
C ILE A 65 -23.09 -9.69 -29.02
N PHE A 66 -23.76 -8.59 -29.32
CA PHE A 66 -24.78 -8.53 -30.37
C PHE A 66 -24.17 -8.89 -31.73
N LYS A 67 -24.83 -9.77 -32.48
CA LYS A 67 -24.43 -10.16 -33.84
C LYS A 67 -25.11 -9.26 -34.87
N SER A 68 -26.43 -9.40 -34.99
CA SER A 68 -27.30 -8.71 -35.95
C SER A 68 -28.76 -9.11 -35.69
N GLY A 69 -29.74 -8.36 -36.21
CA GLY A 69 -31.17 -8.66 -36.07
C GLY A 69 -31.88 -7.77 -35.05
N ASP A 70 -32.93 -8.29 -34.42
CA ASP A 70 -33.63 -7.60 -33.33
C ASP A 70 -32.79 -7.68 -32.04
N ALA A 71 -32.40 -6.53 -31.49
CA ALA A 71 -31.65 -6.42 -30.24
C ALA A 71 -32.46 -6.89 -29.01
N CYS A 72 -33.78 -7.09 -29.15
CA CYS A 72 -34.63 -7.63 -28.09
C CYS A 72 -34.67 -9.17 -28.09
N ASN A 73 -34.12 -9.83 -29.11
CA ASN A 73 -34.04 -11.28 -29.17
C ASN A 73 -32.67 -11.78 -28.63
N PRO A 74 -32.64 -12.54 -27.52
CA PRO A 74 -31.40 -13.07 -26.93
C PRO A 74 -30.58 -13.96 -27.89
N ASP A 75 -31.23 -14.63 -28.86
CA ASP A 75 -30.56 -15.50 -29.84
C ASP A 75 -29.66 -14.71 -30.81
N ASN A 76 -29.91 -13.39 -30.92
CA ASN A 76 -29.10 -12.48 -31.73
C ASN A 76 -27.81 -12.02 -31.02
N TYR A 77 -27.57 -12.49 -29.79
CA TYR A 77 -26.32 -12.29 -29.07
C TYR A 77 -25.48 -13.57 -29.09
N ARG A 78 -24.16 -13.45 -29.18
CA ARG A 78 -23.23 -14.54 -28.82
C ARG A 78 -22.62 -14.26 -27.46
N PRO A 79 -22.62 -15.21 -26.52
CA PRO A 79 -21.79 -15.10 -25.34
C PRO A 79 -20.32 -15.25 -25.73
N ILE A 80 -19.47 -14.31 -25.27
CA ILE A 80 -18.02 -14.45 -25.33
C ILE A 80 -17.50 -14.59 -23.89
N ALA A 81 -16.84 -15.70 -23.61
CA ALA A 81 -16.13 -15.91 -22.34
C ALA A 81 -14.75 -15.24 -22.41
N VAL A 82 -14.54 -14.20 -21.61
CA VAL A 82 -13.26 -13.48 -21.49
C VAL A 82 -12.54 -13.98 -20.25
N LEU A 83 -11.51 -14.82 -20.45
CA LEU A 83 -10.62 -15.31 -19.40
C LEU A 83 -9.51 -14.28 -19.06
N PRO A 84 -8.95 -14.31 -17.84
CA PRO A 84 -7.74 -13.56 -17.47
C PRO A 84 -6.63 -13.71 -18.50
N CYS A 85 -5.95 -12.61 -18.83
CA CYS A 85 -4.91 -12.62 -19.86
C CYS A 85 -3.77 -13.60 -19.53
N LEU A 86 -3.48 -13.79 -18.24
CA LEU A 86 -2.48 -14.72 -17.73
C LEU A 86 -2.81 -16.20 -18.03
N SER A 87 -4.09 -16.57 -18.06
CA SER A 87 -4.52 -17.94 -18.37
C SER A 87 -4.12 -18.37 -19.79
N LYS A 88 -4.14 -17.42 -20.74
CA LYS A 88 -3.80 -17.67 -22.15
C LYS A 88 -2.31 -17.89 -22.36
N ILE A 89 -1.45 -17.41 -21.45
CA ILE A 89 0.00 -17.58 -21.55
C ILE A 89 0.38 -19.03 -21.28
N ILE A 90 -0.12 -19.60 -20.19
CA ILE A 90 0.13 -20.99 -19.84
C ILE A 90 -0.55 -21.95 -20.83
N GLU A 91 -1.76 -21.62 -21.31
CA GLU A 91 -2.44 -22.38 -22.38
C GLU A 91 -1.62 -22.39 -23.67
N ARG A 92 -1.12 -21.23 -24.11
CA ARG A 92 -0.30 -21.09 -25.32
C ARG A 92 1.04 -21.78 -25.17
N HIS A 93 1.65 -21.74 -23.98
CA HIS A 93 2.88 -22.49 -23.71
C HIS A 93 2.61 -24.00 -23.80
N ILE A 94 1.57 -24.51 -23.13
CA ILE A 94 1.20 -25.94 -23.19
C ILE A 94 0.89 -26.36 -24.63
N ALA A 95 0.13 -25.57 -25.38
CA ALA A 95 -0.21 -25.84 -26.78
C ALA A 95 1.05 -25.88 -27.68
N ASN A 96 1.95 -24.92 -27.53
CA ASN A 96 3.22 -24.88 -28.27
C ASN A 96 4.16 -26.03 -27.88
N SER A 97 4.24 -26.35 -26.58
CA SER A 97 5.02 -27.47 -26.07
C SER A 97 4.47 -28.81 -26.53
N PHE A 98 3.14 -28.98 -26.65
CA PHE A 98 2.52 -30.18 -27.21
C PHE A 98 2.87 -30.38 -28.69
N LEU A 99 2.91 -29.29 -29.47
CA LEU A 99 3.32 -29.33 -30.88
C LEU A 99 4.78 -29.78 -31.03
N VAL A 100 5.64 -29.30 -30.13
CA VAL A 100 7.06 -29.66 -30.05
C VAL A 100 7.24 -31.10 -29.55
N ILE A 101 6.40 -31.59 -28.62
CA ILE A 101 6.40 -32.99 -28.18
C ILE A 101 5.94 -33.93 -29.29
N CYS A 102 4.95 -33.56 -30.11
CA CYS A 102 4.55 -34.33 -31.30
C CYS A 102 5.66 -34.39 -32.36
N VAL A 103 6.54 -33.39 -32.44
CA VAL A 103 7.70 -33.35 -33.35
C VAL A 103 8.94 -34.04 -32.74
N LEU A 104 9.14 -33.95 -31.43
CA LEU A 104 10.26 -34.58 -30.69
C LEU A 104 10.04 -36.07 -30.42
N LEU A 105 8.79 -36.57 -30.43
CA LEU A 105 8.48 -38.00 -30.39
C LEU A 105 8.93 -38.76 -31.66
N ILE A 106 9.44 -38.05 -32.68
CA ILE A 106 10.05 -38.64 -33.89
C ILE A 106 11.59 -38.70 -33.77
N SER A 107 12.22 -38.17 -32.72
CA SER A 107 13.67 -37.96 -32.69
C SER A 107 14.41 -38.27 -31.38
N LEU A 108 13.89 -39.15 -30.52
CA LEU A 108 14.60 -39.57 -29.30
C LEU A 108 15.33 -40.92 -29.45
N PHE A 109 16.66 -40.86 -29.61
CA PHE A 109 17.74 -41.77 -29.13
C PHE A 109 19.04 -40.94 -29.30
N ASP A 110 20.00 -40.73 -28.38
CA ASP A 110 20.53 -41.44 -27.21
C ASP A 110 21.31 -40.45 -26.27
N GLY A 111 21.51 -40.80 -24.98
CA GLY A 111 22.74 -40.46 -24.23
C GLY A 111 22.66 -39.71 -22.87
N ASN A 112 22.52 -40.46 -21.76
CA ASN A 112 23.34 -40.50 -20.50
C ASN A 112 24.46 -39.43 -20.26
N TYR A 113 24.88 -38.97 -19.05
CA TYR A 113 24.68 -39.22 -17.61
C TYR A 113 25.28 -38.03 -16.77
N SER A 114 25.19 -38.14 -15.43
CA SER A 114 25.53 -37.29 -14.26
C SER A 114 27.00 -36.90 -13.94
N TYR A 115 27.24 -36.12 -12.85
CA TYR A 115 28.54 -35.86 -12.20
C TYR A 115 28.52 -36.07 -10.66
N PRO A 116 29.56 -36.68 -10.05
CA PRO A 116 29.85 -36.65 -8.60
C PRO A 116 31.26 -36.15 -8.21
N SER A 117 31.48 -35.98 -6.90
CA SER A 117 32.71 -35.60 -6.19
C SER A 117 33.90 -36.55 -6.41
N TYR A 118 35.11 -36.02 -6.44
CA TYR A 118 36.31 -36.69 -6.96
C TYR A 118 36.79 -37.95 -6.21
N GLN A 119 36.52 -38.08 -4.91
CA GLN A 119 36.89 -39.26 -4.10
C GLN A 119 36.33 -40.58 -4.66
N SER A 120 35.12 -40.56 -5.24
CA SER A 120 34.50 -41.77 -5.80
C SER A 120 35.10 -42.21 -7.14
N SER A 121 36.00 -41.39 -7.71
CA SER A 121 36.60 -41.62 -9.02
C SER A 121 38.06 -42.09 -8.94
N ILE A 122 38.55 -42.45 -7.74
CA ILE A 122 39.87 -43.07 -7.48
C ILE A 122 39.73 -44.23 -6.47
N PRO A 123 40.59 -45.27 -6.53
CA PRO A 123 40.55 -46.39 -5.60
C PRO A 123 40.83 -45.91 -4.17
N ASN A 124 40.03 -46.35 -3.19
CA ASN A 124 40.16 -46.03 -1.76
C ASN A 124 40.39 -44.53 -1.44
N GLY A 125 39.88 -43.60 -2.26
CA GLY A 125 40.05 -42.16 -2.06
C GLY A 125 39.44 -41.63 -0.76
N ASP A 126 38.50 -42.39 -0.18
CA ASP A 126 37.88 -42.15 1.13
C ASP A 126 38.71 -42.69 2.32
N LYS A 127 39.87 -43.32 2.07
CA LYS A 127 40.69 -44.00 3.10
C LYS A 127 42.13 -43.51 3.18
N ALA A 128 42.50 -42.45 2.48
CA ALA A 128 43.85 -41.89 2.58
C ALA A 128 44.11 -41.38 4.02
N PRO A 129 45.20 -41.77 4.69
CA PRO A 129 45.47 -41.40 6.08
C PRO A 129 45.96 -39.96 6.24
N HIS A 130 45.72 -39.36 7.41
CA HIS A 130 46.21 -38.03 7.75
C HIS A 130 47.62 -38.09 8.38
N PRO A 131 48.64 -37.41 7.82
CA PRO A 131 50.04 -37.54 8.25
C PRO A 131 50.34 -36.92 9.62
N CYS A 132 49.62 -35.85 10.04
CA CYS A 132 49.82 -35.21 11.34
C CYS A 132 48.94 -35.75 12.49
N HIS A 133 47.94 -36.60 12.20
CA HIS A 133 46.91 -36.97 13.18
C HIS A 133 46.57 -38.46 13.04
N GLN A 134 47.10 -39.29 13.94
CA GLN A 134 46.76 -40.71 14.00
C GLN A 134 45.24 -40.91 14.11
N ASN A 135 44.69 -41.81 13.29
CA ASN A 135 43.26 -42.15 13.19
C ASN A 135 42.34 -41.09 12.53
N LYS A 136 42.90 -40.09 11.84
CA LYS A 136 42.13 -39.23 10.92
C LYS A 136 42.43 -39.57 9.46
N LEU A 137 41.47 -39.31 8.59
CA LEU A 137 41.58 -39.48 7.14
C LEU A 137 41.74 -38.11 6.48
N TRP A 138 42.32 -38.10 5.28
CA TRP A 138 42.52 -36.92 4.46
C TRP A 138 41.46 -36.90 3.36
N ASP A 139 40.28 -36.37 3.68
CA ASP A 139 39.13 -36.34 2.77
C ASP A 139 39.45 -35.58 1.45
N GLY A 140 40.39 -34.65 1.48
CA GLY A 140 40.83 -33.83 0.36
C GLY A 140 41.92 -34.43 -0.53
N VAL A 141 41.91 -35.73 -0.85
CA VAL A 141 43.00 -36.38 -1.60
C VAL A 141 43.29 -35.66 -2.92
N GLY A 142 44.52 -35.16 -3.07
CA GLY A 142 44.96 -34.31 -4.18
C GLY A 142 45.13 -32.82 -3.83
N HIS A 143 44.78 -32.41 -2.62
CA HIS A 143 44.96 -31.03 -2.15
C HIS A 143 45.91 -30.95 -0.96
N GLU A 144 46.52 -29.77 -0.78
CA GLU A 144 47.39 -29.50 0.38
C GLU A 144 46.61 -29.41 1.70
N LEU A 145 45.28 -29.30 1.66
CA LEU A 145 44.42 -29.23 2.84
C LEU A 145 43.62 -30.53 3.04
N PRO A 146 43.55 -31.08 4.27
CA PRO A 146 42.89 -32.36 4.57
C PRO A 146 41.41 -32.43 4.21
N GLU A 147 40.71 -31.30 4.19
CA GLU A 147 39.27 -31.24 3.89
C GLU A 147 38.98 -30.98 2.40
N GLY A 148 40.03 -30.84 1.58
CA GLY A 148 39.94 -30.61 0.14
C GLY A 148 39.92 -29.15 -0.29
N GLY A 149 40.16 -28.92 -1.58
CA GLY A 149 40.30 -27.59 -2.19
C GLY A 149 41.57 -26.85 -1.76
N GLY A 150 41.85 -25.72 -2.41
CA GLY A 150 43.08 -24.94 -2.16
C GLY A 150 44.15 -25.31 -3.19
N ALA A 151 45.43 -25.07 -2.88
CA ALA A 151 46.51 -25.54 -3.74
C ALA A 151 46.47 -27.06 -3.88
N LEU A 152 46.82 -27.55 -5.08
CA LEU A 152 46.94 -28.97 -5.35
C LEU A 152 48.26 -29.44 -4.77
N ASN A 153 48.22 -30.57 -4.05
CA ASN A 153 49.44 -31.26 -3.70
C ASN A 153 50.00 -31.98 -4.96
N PRO A 154 51.20 -32.56 -4.92
CA PRO A 154 51.80 -33.20 -6.10
C PRO A 154 50.89 -34.21 -6.82
N PHE A 155 50.16 -35.05 -6.07
CA PHE A 155 49.17 -35.97 -6.63
C PHE A 155 48.04 -35.25 -7.37
N GLY A 156 47.45 -34.22 -6.76
CA GLY A 156 46.41 -33.44 -7.42
C GLY A 156 46.91 -32.68 -8.65
N VAL A 157 48.18 -32.28 -8.68
CA VAL A 157 48.81 -31.66 -9.86
C VAL A 157 48.92 -32.66 -11.00
N ASP A 158 49.45 -33.86 -10.76
CA ASP A 158 49.58 -34.90 -11.79
C ASP A 158 48.21 -35.31 -12.35
N LEU A 159 47.24 -35.36 -11.45
CA LEU A 159 45.87 -35.65 -11.79
C LEU A 159 45.21 -34.54 -12.62
N TYR A 160 45.47 -33.28 -12.26
CA TYR A 160 45.00 -32.11 -12.99
C TYR A 160 45.68 -31.96 -14.34
N GLN A 161 46.95 -32.32 -14.49
CA GLN A 161 47.62 -32.29 -15.78
C GLN A 161 47.05 -33.35 -16.74
N ASN A 162 46.72 -34.53 -16.23
CA ASN A 162 46.01 -35.57 -17.00
C ASN A 162 44.55 -35.20 -17.35
N LYS A 163 43.89 -34.35 -16.55
CA LYS A 163 42.53 -33.84 -16.79
C LYS A 163 42.39 -33.14 -18.16
N VAL A 164 43.43 -32.44 -18.62
CA VAL A 164 43.40 -31.72 -19.92
C VAL A 164 43.18 -32.69 -21.09
N ASN A 165 43.59 -33.95 -20.95
CA ASN A 165 43.53 -34.94 -22.03
C ASN A 165 42.38 -35.95 -21.89
N THR A 166 41.86 -36.22 -20.68
CA THR A 166 40.97 -37.40 -20.47
C THR A 166 39.79 -37.21 -19.50
N GLY A 167 39.57 -36.02 -18.91
CA GLY A 167 38.33 -35.74 -18.18
C GLY A 167 38.25 -36.23 -16.71
N LYS A 168 39.39 -36.31 -16.00
CA LYS A 168 39.52 -36.72 -14.57
C LYS A 168 39.26 -38.21 -14.28
N ILE A 169 39.69 -39.10 -15.17
CA ILE A 169 39.52 -40.55 -15.00
C ILE A 169 40.78 -41.14 -14.35
N TRP A 170 40.64 -42.10 -13.44
CA TRP A 170 41.76 -42.94 -12.98
C TRP A 170 42.32 -43.72 -14.17
N THR A 171 43.50 -43.32 -14.66
CA THR A 171 44.15 -43.95 -15.82
C THR A 171 45.37 -44.74 -15.37
N LYS A 172 45.76 -45.71 -16.19
CA LYS A 172 47.00 -46.47 -16.00
C LYS A 172 48.22 -45.54 -15.81
N SER A 173 48.28 -44.43 -16.55
CA SER A 173 49.37 -43.45 -16.42
C SER A 173 49.41 -42.76 -15.05
N ILE A 174 48.27 -42.40 -14.46
CA ILE A 174 48.23 -41.80 -13.11
C ILE A 174 48.56 -42.85 -12.06
N CYS A 175 48.00 -44.04 -12.20
CA CYS A 175 48.19 -45.15 -11.27
C CYS A 175 49.67 -45.61 -11.18
N GLU A 176 50.40 -45.60 -12.30
CA GLU A 176 51.82 -45.96 -12.36
C GLU A 176 52.76 -44.79 -11.98
N SER A 177 52.25 -43.56 -11.80
CA SER A 177 53.05 -42.39 -11.41
C SER A 177 53.34 -42.39 -9.92
N ASP A 178 54.49 -41.88 -9.51
CA ASP A 178 54.89 -41.63 -8.12
C ASP A 178 54.86 -40.12 -7.89
N SER A 179 53.70 -39.63 -7.44
CA SER A 179 53.40 -38.19 -7.48
C SER A 179 54.10 -37.41 -6.38
N ASP A 180 54.27 -37.97 -5.18
CA ASP A 180 55.01 -37.34 -4.09
C ASP A 180 56.50 -37.75 -4.03
N GLY A 181 56.88 -38.74 -4.85
CA GLY A 181 58.25 -39.17 -5.05
C GLY A 181 58.82 -39.91 -3.85
N ASP A 182 57.99 -40.63 -3.10
CA ASP A 182 58.40 -41.46 -1.97
C ASP A 182 58.93 -42.85 -2.40
N GLY A 183 58.84 -43.16 -3.71
CA GLY A 183 59.28 -44.40 -4.31
C GLY A 183 58.15 -45.43 -4.51
N ARG A 184 56.92 -45.10 -4.14
CA ARG A 184 55.71 -45.91 -4.38
C ARG A 184 54.88 -45.26 -5.48
N SER A 185 54.21 -46.08 -6.30
CA SER A 185 53.25 -45.52 -7.26
C SER A 185 51.93 -45.19 -6.57
N ASN A 186 51.19 -44.21 -7.08
CA ASN A 186 49.86 -43.84 -6.61
C ASN A 186 48.93 -45.06 -6.48
N GLY A 187 49.04 -46.03 -7.40
CA GLY A 187 48.33 -47.30 -7.34
C GLY A 187 48.72 -48.17 -6.14
N GLN A 188 50.01 -48.27 -5.82
CA GLN A 188 50.49 -49.00 -4.63
C GLN A 188 50.04 -48.35 -3.31
N GLU A 189 49.79 -47.05 -3.31
CA GLU A 189 49.40 -46.29 -2.13
C GLU A 189 47.90 -46.28 -1.91
N LEU A 190 47.11 -46.24 -2.99
CA LEU A 190 45.65 -46.27 -2.97
C LEU A 190 45.05 -47.68 -3.11
N GLY A 191 45.89 -48.72 -3.15
CA GLY A 191 45.45 -50.12 -3.15
C GLY A 191 45.05 -50.69 -4.52
N ASP A 192 45.53 -50.10 -5.61
CA ASP A 192 45.44 -50.58 -7.00
C ASP A 192 46.86 -50.75 -7.62
N PRO A 193 47.73 -51.62 -7.09
CA PRO A 193 49.12 -51.73 -7.52
C PRO A 193 49.29 -52.20 -8.98
N ASP A 194 48.30 -52.91 -9.53
CA ASP A 194 48.32 -53.45 -10.90
C ASP A 194 47.55 -52.55 -11.90
N CYS A 195 47.02 -51.41 -11.44
CA CYS A 195 46.26 -50.44 -12.25
C CYS A 195 45.05 -51.02 -12.98
N LEU A 196 44.30 -51.89 -12.28
CA LEU A 196 43.15 -52.61 -12.78
C LEU A 196 41.81 -51.98 -12.34
N TRP A 197 41.83 -50.99 -11.44
CA TRP A 197 40.62 -50.36 -10.93
C TRP A 197 39.93 -49.50 -11.99
N SER A 198 38.59 -49.55 -12.01
CA SER A 198 37.78 -48.63 -12.81
C SER A 198 36.48 -48.28 -12.10
N GLU A 199 35.97 -47.07 -12.35
CA GLU A 199 34.72 -46.55 -11.77
C GLU A 199 33.50 -47.43 -12.10
N LYS A 200 33.54 -48.18 -13.23
CA LYS A 200 32.47 -49.10 -13.63
C LYS A 200 32.49 -50.45 -12.92
N THR A 201 33.67 -50.92 -12.50
CA THR A 201 33.83 -52.25 -11.92
C THR A 201 33.79 -52.23 -10.40
N ASN A 202 34.18 -51.12 -9.77
CA ASN A 202 34.22 -50.88 -8.31
C ASN A 202 34.68 -52.11 -7.49
N GLN A 203 35.65 -52.87 -8.02
CA GLN A 203 36.25 -53.97 -7.29
C GLN A 203 37.15 -53.40 -6.19
N LEU A 204 36.89 -53.78 -4.95
CA LEU A 204 37.80 -53.50 -3.83
C LEU A 204 39.09 -54.29 -4.07
N LEU A 205 40.15 -53.57 -4.45
CA LEU A 205 41.49 -54.13 -4.63
C LEU A 205 42.23 -54.15 -3.26
N THR A 206 43.24 -55.01 -3.17
CA THR A 206 43.80 -55.79 -2.05
C THR A 206 44.11 -55.12 -0.68
N ASN A 207 44.39 -55.98 0.33
CA ASN A 207 44.84 -55.70 1.72
C ASN A 207 46.24 -55.02 1.83
N SER A 208 46.53 -53.98 1.04
CA SER A 208 47.75 -53.18 1.21
C SER A 208 47.55 -52.06 2.23
N THR A 209 48.63 -51.69 2.95
CA THR A 209 48.63 -50.50 3.82
C THR A 209 48.48 -49.25 2.95
N ILE A 210 47.31 -48.61 3.04
CA ILE A 210 46.99 -47.37 2.32
C ILE A 210 47.84 -46.23 2.90
N THR A 211 48.52 -45.51 2.03
CA THR A 211 49.33 -44.31 2.33
C THR A 211 48.82 -43.14 1.51
N HIS A 212 49.32 -41.93 1.79
CA HIS A 212 48.76 -40.73 1.17
C HIS A 212 49.52 -40.34 -0.13
N PRO A 213 48.91 -40.45 -1.33
CA PRO A 213 49.63 -40.41 -2.62
C PRO A 213 50.24 -39.07 -3.04
N GLY A 214 49.98 -38.03 -2.24
CA GLY A 214 50.45 -36.67 -2.47
C GLY A 214 51.29 -36.12 -1.33
N ILE A 215 51.73 -36.96 -0.39
CA ILE A 215 52.52 -36.56 0.78
C ILE A 215 53.61 -37.60 0.98
N CYS A 216 54.86 -37.20 0.78
CA CYS A 216 55.98 -38.13 0.82
C CYS A 216 56.11 -38.78 2.21
N GLU A 217 56.04 -40.12 2.29
CA GLU A 217 56.16 -40.88 3.54
C GLU A 217 57.44 -41.77 3.53
N PRO A 218 58.13 -41.96 4.69
CA PRO A 218 57.86 -41.40 6.00
C PRO A 218 58.17 -39.91 6.06
N THR A 219 57.24 -39.13 6.61
CA THR A 219 57.33 -37.65 6.73
C THR A 219 58.56 -37.17 7.50
N GLU A 220 59.11 -38.02 8.37
CA GLU A 220 60.29 -37.76 9.18
C GLU A 220 61.63 -37.90 8.44
N SER A 221 61.65 -38.50 7.23
CA SER A 221 62.88 -38.74 6.46
C SER A 221 63.45 -37.44 5.85
N GLU A 222 64.77 -37.31 5.76
CA GLU A 222 65.46 -36.14 5.19
C GLU A 222 65.01 -35.85 3.75
N SER A 223 64.74 -36.91 2.96
CA SER A 223 64.25 -36.84 1.59
C SER A 223 62.81 -36.31 1.49
N CYS A 224 61.92 -36.68 2.42
CA CYS A 224 60.53 -36.23 2.41
C CYS A 224 60.32 -34.87 3.09
N ARG A 225 61.13 -34.48 4.08
CA ARG A 225 61.01 -33.17 4.76
C ARG A 225 61.09 -31.99 3.80
N GLN A 226 61.95 -32.08 2.76
CA GLN A 226 62.05 -31.03 1.75
C GLN A 226 60.82 -30.98 0.83
N LYS A 227 60.24 -32.13 0.52
CA LYS A 227 59.06 -32.27 -0.36
C LYS A 227 57.76 -31.88 0.33
N ASN A 228 57.66 -32.14 1.64
CA ASN A 228 56.51 -31.82 2.48
C ASN A 228 56.63 -30.46 3.18
N LYS A 229 57.50 -29.54 2.72
CA LYS A 229 57.68 -28.20 3.32
C LYS A 229 56.38 -27.38 3.42
N TRP A 230 55.42 -27.68 2.56
CA TRP A 230 54.10 -27.04 2.55
C TRP A 230 53.16 -27.58 3.64
N LEU A 231 53.43 -28.77 4.19
CA LEU A 231 52.62 -29.42 5.23
C LEU A 231 52.88 -28.75 6.59
N LYS A 232 51.91 -27.98 7.09
CA LYS A 232 51.93 -27.36 8.43
C LYS A 232 51.00 -28.10 9.38
N CYS A 233 51.56 -28.76 10.39
CA CYS A 233 50.77 -29.34 11.49
C CYS A 233 50.66 -28.30 12.62
N ASP A 234 49.75 -27.32 12.52
CA ASP A 234 49.56 -26.25 13.54
C ASP A 234 48.47 -26.61 14.58
N ASP A 235 48.69 -26.17 15.85
CA ASP A 235 47.86 -26.44 17.03
C ASP A 235 46.44 -25.80 16.97
N ASN A 236 45.43 -26.56 17.39
CA ASN A 236 44.00 -26.32 17.17
C ASN A 236 43.28 -25.34 18.16
N ASN A 237 43.97 -24.46 18.89
CA ASN A 237 43.32 -23.66 19.96
C ASN A 237 42.90 -22.23 19.56
N PHE A 238 41.67 -21.83 19.89
CA PHE A 238 41.16 -20.44 19.80
C PHE A 238 41.81 -19.58 20.89
N HIS A 239 42.42 -18.46 20.51
CA HIS A 239 43.10 -17.53 21.42
C HIS A 239 42.46 -16.13 21.32
N CYS A 240 42.04 -15.58 22.47
CA CYS A 240 41.43 -14.25 22.57
C CYS A 240 41.96 -13.53 23.82
N PRO A 241 42.77 -12.46 23.65
CA PRO A 241 43.36 -11.71 24.78
C PRO A 241 42.32 -11.18 25.76
N SER A 242 41.17 -10.71 25.27
CA SER A 242 40.10 -10.14 26.10
C SER A 242 39.51 -11.13 27.11
N ILE A 243 39.60 -12.44 26.85
CA ILE A 243 39.20 -13.48 27.83
C ILE A 243 40.26 -13.61 28.94
N GLN A 244 41.54 -13.46 28.60
CA GLN A 244 42.65 -13.65 29.54
C GLN A 244 42.90 -12.41 30.41
N GLU A 245 42.61 -11.22 29.89
CA GLU A 245 42.87 -9.93 30.54
C GLU A 245 41.76 -9.50 31.51
N ASP A 246 40.55 -10.04 31.37
CA ASP A 246 39.39 -9.68 32.19
C ASP A 246 39.08 -10.80 33.21
N PRO A 247 39.22 -10.55 34.52
CA PRO A 247 39.07 -11.58 35.55
C PRO A 247 37.60 -11.98 35.81
N ASP A 248 36.63 -11.16 35.39
CA ASP A 248 35.19 -11.35 35.70
C ASP A 248 34.40 -11.97 34.54
N VAL A 249 35.09 -12.57 33.57
CA VAL A 249 34.48 -13.19 32.39
C VAL A 249 33.65 -14.41 32.78
N LYS A 250 32.44 -14.46 32.25
CA LYS A 250 31.47 -15.54 32.36
C LYS A 250 31.25 -16.19 30.99
N GLU A 251 30.87 -17.46 31.00
CA GLU A 251 30.55 -18.23 29.78
C GLU A 251 29.05 -18.56 29.72
N LEU A 252 28.44 -18.38 28.55
CA LEU A 252 27.06 -18.74 28.26
C LEU A 252 26.99 -19.54 26.95
N THR A 253 26.57 -20.79 27.04
CA THR A 253 26.43 -21.65 25.86
C THR A 253 24.98 -21.71 25.38
N LEU A 254 24.77 -21.37 24.10
CA LEU A 254 23.50 -21.39 23.40
C LEU A 254 23.54 -22.51 22.35
N ARG A 255 22.72 -23.56 22.51
CA ARG A 255 22.66 -24.70 21.56
C ARG A 255 21.23 -25.07 21.22
N ILE A 256 21.07 -25.78 20.11
CA ILE A 256 19.82 -26.48 19.83
C ILE A 256 19.73 -27.77 20.67
N PRO A 257 18.52 -28.24 21.04
CA PRO A 257 18.32 -29.59 21.53
C PRO A 257 18.82 -30.63 20.52
N LYS A 258 19.23 -31.81 21.02
CA LYS A 258 19.67 -32.92 20.15
C LYS A 258 18.54 -33.33 19.20
N THR A 259 18.73 -33.03 17.91
CA THR A 259 17.69 -33.13 16.88
C THR A 259 18.14 -34.03 15.74
N LYS A 260 17.24 -34.86 15.21
CA LYS A 260 17.51 -35.66 14.00
C LYS A 260 17.57 -34.77 12.76
N VAL A 261 18.62 -34.95 11.97
CA VAL A 261 18.78 -34.30 10.67
C VAL A 261 17.91 -35.05 9.67
N GLN A 262 17.04 -34.35 8.94
CA GLN A 262 16.12 -34.96 7.99
C GLN A 262 16.85 -35.37 6.68
N HIS A 263 16.13 -36.09 5.79
CA HIS A 263 16.62 -36.58 4.50
C HIS A 263 17.28 -35.50 3.61
N LYS A 264 18.02 -35.96 2.60
CA LYS A 264 18.87 -35.22 1.63
C LYS A 264 18.50 -33.76 1.40
N GLY A 265 19.46 -32.86 1.60
CA GLY A 265 19.38 -31.47 1.16
C GLY A 265 19.89 -30.43 2.16
N SER A 266 19.72 -29.17 1.77
CA SER A 266 20.01 -27.95 2.54
C SER A 266 18.77 -27.55 3.36
N ARG A 267 18.93 -27.27 4.66
CA ARG A 267 17.83 -26.81 5.53
C ARG A 267 18.30 -25.88 6.64
N TYR A 268 17.50 -24.87 6.92
CA TYR A 268 17.72 -23.93 8.02
C TYR A 268 16.77 -24.23 9.18
N ILE A 269 17.32 -24.38 10.37
CA ILE A 269 16.58 -24.58 11.61
C ILE A 269 16.83 -23.43 12.58
N CYS A 270 15.78 -23.04 13.29
CA CYS A 270 15.77 -21.90 14.20
C CYS A 270 15.26 -22.35 15.57
N THR A 271 15.92 -21.90 16.63
CA THR A 271 15.49 -22.08 18.02
C THR A 271 15.54 -20.74 18.74
N HIS A 272 14.43 -20.37 19.40
CA HIS A 272 14.37 -19.18 20.25
C HIS A 272 14.79 -19.54 21.68
N LEU A 273 15.72 -18.75 22.21
CA LEU A 273 16.35 -18.92 23.51
C LEU A 273 16.13 -17.65 24.34
N HIS A 274 15.74 -17.82 25.59
CA HIS A 274 15.69 -16.72 26.56
C HIS A 274 16.80 -16.88 27.58
N VAL A 275 17.54 -15.79 27.82
CA VAL A 275 18.68 -15.78 28.74
C VAL A 275 18.36 -14.79 29.86
N PRO A 276 17.98 -15.27 31.06
CA PRO A 276 17.71 -14.39 32.20
C PRO A 276 19.05 -13.93 32.81
N LEU A 277 19.46 -12.71 32.46
CA LEU A 277 20.63 -12.06 33.04
C LEU A 277 20.21 -11.12 34.17
N ASP A 278 21.06 -10.95 35.17
CA ASP A 278 20.82 -10.18 36.40
C ASP A 278 21.35 -8.74 36.35
N GLY A 279 21.91 -8.33 35.22
CA GLY A 279 22.53 -7.02 35.01
C GLY A 279 22.88 -6.78 33.54
N ASP A 280 23.61 -5.70 33.28
CA ASP A 280 24.14 -5.38 31.95
C ASP A 280 25.54 -5.95 31.79
N TYR A 281 25.80 -6.53 30.62
CA TYR A 281 27.04 -7.19 30.29
C TYR A 281 27.44 -6.91 28.84
N HIS A 282 28.72 -7.02 28.53
CA HIS A 282 29.23 -7.04 27.15
C HIS A 282 29.74 -8.41 26.78
N VAL A 283 29.30 -8.94 25.64
CA VAL A 283 29.97 -10.08 24.99
C VAL A 283 31.29 -9.59 24.41
N ILE A 284 32.37 -10.26 24.78
CA ILE A 284 33.75 -9.92 24.40
C ILE A 284 34.42 -11.01 23.55
N ALA A 285 33.83 -12.21 23.47
CA ALA A 285 34.25 -13.21 22.51
C ALA A 285 33.14 -14.21 22.21
N VAL A 286 33.24 -14.86 21.05
CA VAL A 286 32.30 -15.88 20.58
C VAL A 286 33.07 -17.08 20.06
N LYS A 287 32.68 -18.29 20.48
CA LYS A 287 33.28 -19.55 20.06
C LYS A 287 32.23 -20.54 19.55
N PRO A 288 32.44 -21.20 18.40
CA PRO A 288 31.55 -22.25 17.91
C PRO A 288 31.62 -23.50 18.78
N LEU A 289 30.52 -24.26 18.83
CA LEU A 289 30.45 -25.54 19.50
C LEU A 289 29.74 -26.58 18.61
N ILE A 290 30.55 -27.35 17.88
CA ILE A 290 30.10 -28.23 16.79
C ILE A 290 30.06 -29.69 17.24
N ASP A 291 28.87 -30.29 17.26
CA ASP A 291 28.64 -31.70 17.58
C ASP A 291 28.62 -32.59 16.33
N ASN A 292 28.17 -32.08 15.18
CA ASN A 292 28.13 -32.84 13.94
C ASN A 292 28.66 -32.00 12.76
N SER A 293 29.96 -32.11 12.50
CA SER A 293 30.64 -31.40 11.42
C SER A 293 30.27 -31.92 10.02
N ARG A 294 29.62 -33.09 9.89
CA ARG A 294 29.23 -33.64 8.58
C ARG A 294 27.99 -32.98 7.98
N VAL A 295 27.20 -32.31 8.82
CA VAL A 295 25.93 -31.71 8.40
C VAL A 295 25.90 -30.20 8.59
N ILE A 296 26.76 -29.59 9.41
CA ILE A 296 26.69 -28.15 9.65
C ILE A 296 27.51 -27.38 8.62
N HIS A 297 26.89 -26.37 8.04
CA HIS A 297 27.57 -25.41 7.18
C HIS A 297 27.89 -24.09 7.91
N HIS A 298 26.89 -23.47 8.57
CA HIS A 298 27.08 -22.23 9.31
C HIS A 298 26.04 -22.08 10.45
N ILE A 299 26.37 -21.24 11.44
CA ILE A 299 25.53 -20.88 12.58
C ILE A 299 25.41 -19.36 12.64
N VAL A 300 24.20 -18.84 12.83
CA VAL A 300 23.94 -17.42 13.01
C VAL A 300 23.23 -17.21 14.34
N LEU A 301 23.73 -16.28 15.15
CA LEU A 301 23.05 -15.85 16.35
C LEU A 301 22.42 -14.49 16.10
N PHE A 302 21.13 -14.37 16.40
CA PHE A 302 20.42 -13.10 16.39
C PHE A 302 20.02 -12.70 17.81
N GLY A 303 20.16 -11.42 18.16
CA GLY A 303 19.56 -10.80 19.36
C GLY A 303 18.22 -10.18 18.99
N CYS A 304 17.18 -10.38 19.80
CA CYS A 304 15.80 -10.02 19.47
C CYS A 304 15.12 -9.17 20.54
N ASP A 305 14.21 -8.29 20.12
CA ASP A 305 13.38 -7.48 21.01
C ASP A 305 12.30 -8.31 21.73
N ALA A 306 11.84 -7.82 22.88
CA ALA A 306 10.75 -8.42 23.64
C ALA A 306 9.38 -8.03 23.02
N ILE A 307 8.70 -8.97 22.36
CA ILE A 307 7.34 -8.76 21.78
C ILE A 307 6.31 -9.68 22.49
N GLU A 308 5.07 -9.20 22.62
CA GLU A 308 3.97 -9.80 23.41
C GLU A 308 3.35 -11.11 22.89
N ASN A 309 3.72 -11.63 21.70
CA ASN A 309 3.14 -12.86 21.14
C ASN A 309 4.22 -13.78 20.52
N GLN A 310 5.08 -14.37 21.35
CA GLN A 310 6.25 -15.11 20.84
C GLN A 310 6.09 -16.65 20.70
N PRO A 311 6.87 -17.27 19.79
CA PRO A 311 6.98 -18.73 19.63
C PRO A 311 7.44 -19.43 20.93
N ARG A 312 7.17 -20.75 21.05
CA ARG A 312 7.62 -21.54 22.20
C ARG A 312 9.15 -21.54 22.29
N VAL A 313 9.68 -21.18 23.46
CA VAL A 313 11.11 -21.22 23.78
C VAL A 313 11.61 -22.67 23.73
N ASN A 314 12.82 -22.90 23.22
CA ASN A 314 13.47 -24.22 23.07
C ASN A 314 12.79 -25.20 22.09
N GLU A 315 11.90 -24.74 21.21
CA GLU A 315 11.35 -25.56 20.12
C GLU A 315 12.16 -25.36 18.83
N VAL A 316 12.62 -26.46 18.21
CA VAL A 316 13.38 -26.43 16.95
C VAL A 316 12.39 -26.38 15.79
N ASN A 317 12.37 -25.24 15.10
CA ASN A 317 11.47 -25.01 13.96
C ASN A 317 12.24 -24.78 12.67
N THR A 318 11.57 -24.93 11.53
CA THR A 318 12.17 -24.57 10.24
C THR A 318 12.16 -23.05 10.11
N CYS A 319 13.29 -22.43 9.77
CA CYS A 319 13.35 -20.97 9.65
C CYS A 319 12.49 -20.47 8.47
N VAL A 320 11.82 -19.34 8.64
CA VAL A 320 11.04 -18.69 7.57
C VAL A 320 11.94 -17.83 6.68
N THR A 321 13.05 -17.26 7.21
CA THR A 321 14.01 -16.40 6.47
C THR A 321 15.45 -16.51 7.01
N ASN A 322 16.45 -16.23 6.16
CA ASN A 322 17.88 -16.15 6.55
C ASN A 322 18.26 -14.81 7.22
N GLU A 323 17.43 -13.77 7.07
CA GLU A 323 17.70 -12.46 7.67
C GLU A 323 17.21 -12.34 9.11
N GLY A 324 16.61 -13.40 9.65
CA GLY A 324 15.84 -13.38 10.88
C GLY A 324 14.54 -12.54 10.76
N PRO A 325 13.67 -12.60 11.78
CA PRO A 325 12.52 -11.70 11.88
C PRO A 325 12.94 -10.23 11.90
N SER A 326 12.04 -9.31 11.54
CA SER A 326 12.31 -7.86 11.54
C SER A 326 12.69 -7.29 12.90
N TYR A 327 12.30 -7.96 13.99
CA TYR A 327 12.61 -7.61 15.39
C TYR A 327 13.89 -8.27 15.93
N CYS A 328 14.67 -8.91 15.06
CA CYS A 328 15.92 -9.58 15.41
C CYS A 328 17.08 -9.02 14.57
N HIS A 329 18.24 -8.88 15.21
CA HIS A 329 19.46 -8.35 14.62
C HIS A 329 20.59 -9.35 14.74
N MET A 330 21.43 -9.46 13.71
CA MET A 330 22.55 -10.39 13.72
C MET A 330 23.57 -9.94 14.76
N VAL A 331 23.90 -10.85 15.68
CA VAL A 331 24.90 -10.66 16.73
C VAL A 331 26.23 -11.21 16.27
N THR A 332 26.24 -12.41 15.69
CA THR A 332 27.46 -13.03 15.15
C THR A 332 27.10 -14.12 14.14
N VAL A 333 28.07 -14.45 13.29
CA VAL A 333 27.98 -15.52 12.30
C VAL A 333 29.23 -16.37 12.35
N TRP A 334 29.04 -17.68 12.33
CA TRP A 334 30.10 -18.67 12.26
C TRP A 334 29.88 -19.56 11.05
N SER A 335 30.94 -19.92 10.34
CA SER A 335 30.94 -20.85 9.21
C SER A 335 32.16 -21.76 9.30
N LEU A 336 32.14 -22.89 8.58
CA LEU A 336 33.29 -23.79 8.47
C LEU A 336 34.59 -23.01 8.16
N GLY A 337 35.62 -23.24 8.98
CA GLY A 337 36.93 -22.57 8.92
C GLY A 337 37.15 -21.45 9.95
N ILE A 338 36.09 -20.92 10.58
CA ILE A 338 36.21 -19.87 11.60
C ILE A 338 36.51 -20.51 12.98
N LYS A 339 37.51 -20.01 13.72
CA LYS A 339 37.85 -20.53 15.06
C LYS A 339 37.04 -19.88 16.19
N GLY A 340 36.52 -18.68 15.94
CA GLY A 340 35.80 -17.81 16.87
C GLY A 340 36.09 -16.34 16.54
N GLU A 341 35.38 -15.40 17.18
CA GLU A 341 35.59 -13.96 17.04
C GLU A 341 35.91 -13.36 18.42
N CYS A 342 36.89 -12.46 18.47
CA CYS A 342 37.34 -11.80 19.70
C CYS A 342 37.09 -10.30 19.55
N PHE A 343 36.48 -9.68 20.56
CA PHE A 343 36.17 -8.25 20.57
C PHE A 343 37.12 -7.52 21.55
N PRO A 344 37.97 -6.60 21.05
CA PRO A 344 38.93 -5.85 21.87
C PRO A 344 38.31 -5.03 23.00
N ASP A 345 39.16 -4.50 23.86
CA ASP A 345 38.80 -3.75 25.08
C ASP A 345 38.00 -2.46 24.89
N LYS A 346 37.81 -1.99 23.65
CA LYS A 346 37.09 -0.75 23.34
C LYS A 346 35.59 -0.92 23.13
N PHE A 347 35.12 -2.12 22.80
CA PHE A 347 33.72 -2.34 22.48
C PHE A 347 33.26 -3.75 22.84
N GLY A 348 31.95 -3.93 22.98
CA GLY A 348 31.34 -5.25 23.15
C GLY A 348 29.91 -5.26 22.66
N ILE A 349 29.33 -6.45 22.52
CA ILE A 349 27.93 -6.57 22.13
C ILE A 349 27.07 -6.52 23.40
N PRO A 350 26.10 -5.58 23.51
CA PRO A 350 25.31 -5.41 24.73
C PRO A 350 24.30 -6.54 24.94
N ILE A 351 24.34 -7.16 26.12
CA ILE A 351 23.37 -8.16 26.58
C ILE A 351 22.92 -7.82 28.02
N GLY A 352 21.70 -8.16 28.39
CA GLY A 352 21.16 -7.84 29.73
C GLY A 352 20.01 -6.83 29.71
N ASN A 353 19.81 -6.11 30.81
CA ASN A 353 18.64 -5.24 31.02
C ASN A 353 18.49 -4.14 29.95
N ASN A 354 19.62 -3.58 29.52
CA ASN A 354 19.70 -2.54 28.49
C ASN A 354 20.26 -3.07 27.15
N GLY A 355 20.27 -4.39 26.96
CA GLY A 355 20.74 -5.05 25.75
C GLY A 355 19.84 -6.22 25.34
N TYR A 356 20.40 -7.20 24.61
CA TYR A 356 19.64 -8.38 24.23
C TYR A 356 19.44 -9.34 25.42
N THR A 357 18.19 -9.71 25.71
CA THR A 357 17.81 -10.77 26.68
C THR A 357 17.21 -12.01 26.01
N ARG A 358 16.97 -11.93 24.69
CA ARG A 358 16.40 -13.00 23.87
C ARG A 358 17.25 -13.19 22.64
N PHE A 359 17.47 -14.44 22.29
CA PHE A 359 18.27 -14.83 21.13
C PHE A 359 17.50 -15.79 20.24
N MET A 360 17.79 -15.74 18.94
CA MET A 360 17.40 -16.77 17.99
C MET A 360 18.68 -17.39 17.42
N LEU A 361 18.86 -18.68 17.66
CA LEU A 361 19.95 -19.47 17.11
C LEU A 361 19.48 -20.13 15.81
N GLN A 362 20.13 -19.79 14.70
CA GLN A 362 19.88 -20.37 13.38
C GLN A 362 21.05 -21.28 12.99
N ILE A 363 20.76 -22.50 12.55
CA ILE A 363 21.75 -23.45 12.03
C ILE A 363 21.37 -23.84 10.61
N HIS A 364 22.33 -23.74 9.70
CA HIS A 364 22.20 -24.24 8.33
C HIS A 364 22.82 -25.64 8.23
N TRP A 365 21.95 -26.64 8.02
CA TRP A 365 22.34 -28.01 7.75
C TRP A 365 22.43 -28.29 6.26
N GLN A 366 23.43 -29.08 5.88
CA GLN A 366 23.66 -29.64 4.56
C GLN A 366 23.89 -31.15 4.69
N ASN A 367 22.84 -31.96 4.47
CA ASN A 367 22.93 -33.43 4.49
C ASN A 367 23.16 -33.97 3.08
N SER A 368 24.40 -33.91 2.59
CA SER A 368 24.78 -34.37 1.24
C SER A 368 24.71 -35.90 1.09
N GLU A 369 24.91 -36.63 2.19
CA GLU A 369 24.96 -38.10 2.25
C GLU A 369 23.58 -38.77 2.36
N ASP A 370 22.50 -38.00 2.56
CA ASP A 370 21.14 -38.51 2.81
C ASP A 370 21.06 -39.48 4.00
N ASN A 371 21.92 -39.29 5.00
CA ASN A 371 21.95 -40.16 6.17
C ASN A 371 20.93 -39.68 7.22
N VAL A 372 19.90 -40.51 7.44
CA VAL A 372 18.79 -40.24 8.35
C VAL A 372 19.10 -40.49 9.83
N GLU A 373 20.25 -41.11 10.12
CA GLU A 373 20.71 -41.38 11.48
C GLU A 373 21.53 -40.21 12.05
N TYR A 374 21.85 -39.20 11.23
CA TYR A 374 22.53 -38.01 11.71
C TYR A 374 21.68 -37.25 12.73
N THR A 375 22.32 -36.93 13.85
CA THR A 375 21.78 -36.04 14.88
C THR A 375 22.74 -34.89 15.07
N ASP A 376 22.21 -33.73 15.45
CA ASP A 376 23.00 -32.55 15.74
C ASP A 376 22.46 -31.83 16.98
N SER A 377 23.37 -31.26 17.77
CA SER A 377 23.07 -30.47 18.98
C SER A 377 24.00 -29.25 19.07
N SER A 378 24.47 -28.75 17.93
CA SER A 378 25.47 -27.69 17.88
C SER A 378 24.97 -26.32 18.30
N GLY A 379 25.91 -25.38 18.50
CA GLY A 379 25.61 -24.04 18.95
C GLY A 379 26.84 -23.15 19.06
N ILE A 380 26.74 -22.13 19.91
CA ILE A 380 27.76 -21.11 20.14
C ILE A 380 27.92 -20.85 21.64
N THR A 381 29.15 -20.62 22.10
CA THR A 381 29.47 -20.11 23.44
C THR A 381 29.83 -18.62 23.36
N LEU A 382 29.16 -17.82 24.18
CA LEU A 382 29.43 -16.40 24.40
C LEU A 382 30.28 -16.23 25.66
N TYR A 383 31.36 -15.46 25.54
CA TYR A 383 32.16 -14.98 26.67
C TYR A 383 31.75 -13.55 26.97
N TYR A 384 31.27 -13.28 28.17
CA TYR A 384 30.70 -11.98 28.53
C TYR A 384 31.17 -11.49 29.89
N THR A 385 31.23 -10.17 30.09
CA THR A 385 31.81 -9.54 31.28
C THR A 385 30.91 -8.41 31.81
N PRO A 386 30.82 -8.21 33.14
CA PRO A 386 30.16 -7.02 33.71
C PRO A 386 31.01 -5.76 33.55
N ASN A 387 32.29 -5.89 33.18
CA ASN A 387 33.20 -4.77 32.91
C ASN A 387 32.87 -4.15 31.55
N LEU A 388 31.84 -3.30 31.50
CA LEU A 388 31.32 -2.70 30.27
C LEU A 388 32.40 -1.91 29.52
N ARG A 389 32.49 -2.15 28.21
CA ARG A 389 33.43 -1.45 27.32
C ARG A 389 32.85 -0.09 26.91
N PRO A 390 33.68 0.90 26.50
CA PRO A 390 33.22 2.25 26.18
C PRO A 390 32.14 2.36 25.09
N TYR A 391 32.09 1.43 24.14
CA TYR A 391 31.17 1.47 23.00
C TYR A 391 30.41 0.17 22.81
N ASN A 392 29.18 0.26 22.32
CA ASN A 392 28.44 -0.88 21.83
C ASN A 392 28.86 -1.23 20.39
N ALA A 393 28.89 -2.53 20.07
CA ALA A 393 29.13 -3.02 18.72
C ALA A 393 27.89 -3.70 18.13
N ALA A 394 27.79 -3.64 16.79
CA ALA A 394 26.74 -4.28 16.01
C ALA A 394 27.28 -4.79 14.66
N VAL A 395 26.48 -5.60 13.97
CA VAL A 395 26.82 -6.12 12.64
C VAL A 395 25.96 -5.44 11.58
N LEU A 396 26.58 -4.67 10.68
CA LEU A 396 25.94 -4.08 9.52
C LEU A 396 25.99 -5.07 8.35
N THR A 397 24.82 -5.44 7.83
CA THR A 397 24.74 -6.31 6.65
C THR A 397 24.56 -5.47 5.38
N ILE A 398 25.43 -5.67 4.39
CA ILE A 398 25.38 -5.00 3.08
C ILE A 398 25.39 -6.03 1.94
N GLY A 399 24.79 -5.70 0.80
CA GLY A 399 24.75 -6.65 -0.33
C GLY A 399 23.63 -6.40 -1.33
N GLN A 400 23.33 -7.42 -2.13
CA GLN A 400 22.25 -7.40 -3.13
C GLN A 400 21.23 -8.49 -2.79
N THR A 401 19.98 -8.06 -2.70
CA THR A 401 18.82 -8.94 -2.55
C THR A 401 18.08 -8.98 -3.89
N MET A 402 17.72 -10.17 -4.37
CA MET A 402 16.98 -10.38 -5.62
C MET A 402 17.80 -10.10 -6.90
N PHE A 403 18.48 -11.14 -7.36
CA PHE A 403 19.13 -11.22 -8.66
C PHE A 403 18.94 -12.61 -9.27
N HIS A 404 19.29 -12.77 -10.54
CA HIS A 404 19.33 -14.06 -11.22
C HIS A 404 20.60 -14.17 -12.07
N LEU A 405 21.14 -15.37 -12.17
CA LEU A 405 22.36 -15.69 -12.92
C LEU A 405 21.98 -16.62 -14.07
N ALA A 406 22.29 -16.23 -15.31
CA ALA A 406 22.05 -17.07 -16.48
C ALA A 406 23.02 -18.28 -16.47
N PRO A 407 22.61 -19.46 -16.97
CA PRO A 407 23.49 -20.62 -17.05
C PRO A 407 24.60 -20.44 -18.10
N GLY A 408 25.71 -21.18 -17.95
CA GLY A 408 26.74 -21.32 -18.99
C GLY A 408 27.76 -20.18 -19.09
N GLN A 409 27.82 -19.26 -18.11
CA GLN A 409 28.72 -18.11 -18.13
C GLN A 409 29.93 -18.33 -17.20
N SER A 410 31.14 -18.15 -17.72
CA SER A 410 32.40 -18.33 -16.97
C SER A 410 32.70 -17.23 -15.94
N GLU A 411 32.12 -16.03 -16.12
CA GLU A 411 32.19 -14.95 -15.16
C GLU A 411 30.92 -14.08 -15.23
N VAL A 412 30.22 -13.94 -14.10
CA VAL A 412 29.03 -13.08 -13.94
C VAL A 412 29.18 -12.24 -12.69
N LYS A 413 28.92 -10.93 -12.77
CA LYS A 413 29.06 -10.00 -11.64
C LYS A 413 27.70 -9.49 -11.18
N VAL A 414 27.50 -9.48 -9.87
CA VAL A 414 26.36 -8.86 -9.18
C VAL A 414 26.91 -7.88 -8.17
N SER A 415 26.34 -6.68 -8.12
CA SER A 415 26.74 -5.67 -7.14
C SER A 415 25.53 -5.20 -6.33
N GLY A 416 25.77 -4.90 -5.07
CA GLY A 416 24.85 -4.20 -4.17
C GLY A 416 25.54 -2.97 -3.58
N ASN A 417 24.78 -1.92 -3.32
CA ASN A 417 25.26 -0.66 -2.76
C ASN A 417 24.43 -0.24 -1.54
N CYS A 418 25.12 0.10 -0.45
CA CYS A 418 24.58 0.96 0.61
C CYS A 418 24.98 2.40 0.29
N SER A 419 24.03 3.19 -0.22
CA SER A 419 24.36 4.47 -0.84
C SER A 419 24.79 5.54 0.17
N GLY A 420 25.52 6.55 -0.29
CA GLY A 420 25.85 7.73 0.53
C GLY A 420 24.61 8.45 1.09
N GLN A 421 23.46 8.37 0.40
CA GLN A 421 22.19 8.88 0.92
C GLN A 421 21.69 8.07 2.12
N CYS A 422 21.83 6.75 2.08
CA CYS A 422 21.49 5.86 3.20
C CYS A 422 22.38 6.15 4.41
N THR A 423 23.69 6.15 4.23
CA THR A 423 24.65 6.35 5.33
C THR A 423 24.53 7.75 5.92
N LYS A 424 24.31 8.79 5.09
CA LYS A 424 24.08 10.16 5.58
C LYS A 424 22.83 10.30 6.44
N ARG A 425 21.78 9.52 6.17
CA ARG A 425 20.52 9.56 6.91
C ARG A 425 20.60 8.78 8.21
N GLU A 426 21.19 7.60 8.16
CA GLU A 426 21.14 6.62 9.25
C GLU A 426 22.33 6.73 10.21
N PHE A 427 23.46 7.29 9.76
CA PHE A 427 24.64 7.49 10.60
C PHE A 427 24.68 8.92 11.12
N GLN A 428 24.65 9.07 12.45
CA GLN A 428 24.73 10.37 13.14
C GLN A 428 26.17 10.83 13.35
N GLY A 429 27.13 9.91 13.22
CA GLY A 429 28.56 10.14 13.32
C GLY A 429 29.36 9.05 12.60
N PRO A 430 30.70 9.11 12.61
CA PRO A 430 31.54 8.08 12.01
C PRO A 430 31.40 6.74 12.74
N ILE A 431 31.42 5.64 11.99
CA ILE A 431 31.54 4.28 12.54
C ILE A 431 32.91 3.69 12.16
N TYR A 432 33.41 2.76 12.97
CA TYR A 432 34.68 2.08 12.79
C TYR A 432 34.43 0.59 12.60
N VAL A 433 34.67 0.10 11.39
CA VAL A 433 34.52 -1.31 11.02
C VAL A 433 35.74 -2.08 11.52
N HIS A 434 35.52 -2.96 12.50
CA HIS A 434 36.53 -3.80 13.11
C HIS A 434 36.80 -5.08 12.31
N SER A 435 35.75 -5.73 11.81
CA SER A 435 35.89 -6.97 11.06
C SER A 435 34.91 -7.00 9.89
N SER A 436 35.26 -7.76 8.85
CA SER A 436 34.37 -8.02 7.72
C SER A 436 34.33 -9.50 7.37
N PHE A 437 33.14 -10.00 7.07
CA PHE A 437 32.88 -11.37 6.65
C PHE A 437 32.13 -11.40 5.33
N ASN A 438 32.67 -12.13 4.36
CA ASN A 438 32.20 -12.18 2.99
C ASN A 438 31.44 -13.48 2.73
N HIS A 439 30.24 -13.42 2.13
CA HIS A 439 29.38 -14.59 2.00
C HIS A 439 28.69 -14.69 0.62
N MET A 440 28.82 -15.87 -0.01
CA MET A 440 28.18 -16.31 -1.26
C MET A 440 27.99 -17.84 -1.19
N HIS A 441 27.31 -18.46 -2.17
CA HIS A 441 27.14 -19.92 -2.25
C HIS A 441 28.11 -20.58 -3.27
N SER A 442 27.74 -21.77 -3.76
CA SER A 442 28.59 -22.72 -4.51
C SER A 442 29.14 -22.20 -5.85
N LEU A 443 28.48 -21.23 -6.49
CA LEU A 443 28.91 -20.61 -7.75
C LEU A 443 29.83 -19.41 -7.51
N GLY A 444 29.93 -18.91 -6.27
CA GLY A 444 30.80 -17.80 -5.91
C GLY A 444 32.27 -18.07 -6.21
N ARG A 445 32.98 -17.07 -6.74
CA ARG A 445 34.42 -17.13 -7.09
C ARG A 445 35.21 -15.96 -6.53
N LYS A 446 34.64 -14.75 -6.53
CA LYS A 446 35.29 -13.54 -5.99
C LYS A 446 34.29 -12.65 -5.29
N GLN A 447 34.66 -12.00 -4.20
CA GLN A 447 33.84 -10.96 -3.57
C GLN A 447 34.70 -9.79 -3.12
N ARG A 448 34.23 -8.57 -3.35
CA ARG A 448 34.93 -7.34 -3.00
C ARG A 448 33.98 -6.35 -2.34
N VAL A 449 34.45 -5.67 -1.29
CA VAL A 449 33.72 -4.61 -0.58
C VAL A 449 34.54 -3.34 -0.63
N GLU A 450 33.97 -2.31 -1.23
CA GLU A 450 34.60 -1.05 -1.57
C GLU A 450 33.91 0.10 -0.83
N GLN A 451 34.69 1.07 -0.35
CA GLN A 451 34.20 2.30 0.26
C GLN A 451 34.49 3.49 -0.66
N TYR A 452 33.46 4.26 -0.98
CA TYR A 452 33.59 5.49 -1.77
C TYR A 452 33.19 6.71 -0.96
N ARG A 453 33.89 7.81 -1.19
CA ARG A 453 33.55 9.14 -0.64
C ARG A 453 33.53 10.15 -1.77
N ASN A 454 32.41 10.85 -1.92
CA ASN A 454 32.18 11.81 -3.01
C ASN A 454 32.46 11.21 -4.40
N GLY A 455 32.09 9.93 -4.61
CA GLY A 455 32.28 9.21 -5.87
C GLY A 455 33.69 8.66 -6.12
N SER A 456 34.67 8.94 -5.26
CA SER A 456 36.03 8.40 -5.36
C SER A 456 36.20 7.18 -4.46
N LEU A 457 36.83 6.11 -4.96
CA LEU A 457 37.20 4.94 -4.15
C LEU A 457 38.28 5.35 -3.14
N ILE A 458 38.00 5.21 -1.84
CA ILE A 458 38.93 5.61 -0.77
C ILE A 458 39.49 4.42 0.00
N ASN A 459 38.77 3.29 0.04
CA ASN A 459 39.24 2.10 0.74
C ASN A 459 38.65 0.81 0.15
N ILE A 460 39.34 -0.32 0.36
CA ILE A 460 38.86 -1.67 0.06
C ILE A 460 38.75 -2.40 1.41
N ILE A 461 37.51 -2.49 1.91
CA ILE A 461 37.23 -3.11 3.21
C ILE A 461 37.63 -4.60 3.16
N SER A 462 37.18 -5.32 2.13
CA SER A 462 37.55 -6.71 1.91
C SER A 462 37.74 -7.00 0.42
N ASP A 463 38.73 -7.83 0.09
CA ASP A 463 38.98 -8.29 -1.27
C ASP A 463 39.29 -9.79 -1.25
N LEU A 464 38.39 -10.59 -1.79
CA LEU A 464 38.51 -12.04 -1.89
C LEU A 464 38.56 -12.43 -3.36
N ASP A 465 39.77 -12.57 -3.88
CA ASP A 465 40.03 -13.01 -5.26
C ASP A 465 39.79 -14.52 -5.48
N LYS A 466 39.68 -15.30 -4.40
CA LYS A 466 39.44 -16.74 -4.40
C LYS A 466 38.47 -17.12 -3.29
N PHE A 467 37.19 -16.90 -3.53
CA PHE A 467 36.12 -17.32 -2.61
C PHE A 467 35.89 -18.84 -2.66
N SER A 468 35.64 -19.44 -1.50
CA SER A 468 35.30 -20.86 -1.33
C SER A 468 34.08 -20.96 -0.41
N PHE A 469 32.99 -21.56 -0.88
CA PHE A 469 31.78 -21.74 -0.08
C PHE A 469 32.06 -22.50 1.21
N ASP A 470 32.84 -23.59 1.11
CA ASP A 470 33.14 -24.50 2.21
C ASP A 470 34.22 -23.97 3.19
N ARG A 471 34.85 -22.84 2.89
CA ARG A 471 35.96 -22.28 3.69
C ARG A 471 35.89 -20.76 3.73
N GLN A 472 35.26 -20.24 4.77
CA GLN A 472 35.06 -18.80 4.96
C GLN A 472 35.89 -18.32 6.15
N HIS A 473 36.32 -17.06 6.12
CA HIS A 473 37.13 -16.47 7.19
C HIS A 473 36.67 -15.04 7.47
N ILE A 474 36.83 -14.63 8.72
CA ILE A 474 36.61 -13.24 9.15
C ILE A 474 37.92 -12.48 8.96
N LYS A 475 37.87 -11.35 8.26
CA LYS A 475 39.01 -10.43 8.13
C LYS A 475 38.93 -9.40 9.24
N ILE A 476 39.91 -9.40 10.14
CA ILE A 476 40.07 -8.37 11.18
C ILE A 476 40.82 -7.18 10.58
N HIS A 477 40.35 -5.96 10.87
CA HIS A 477 40.95 -4.70 10.46
C HIS A 477 41.62 -4.04 11.66
N ASP A 478 42.95 -3.99 11.62
CA ASP A 478 43.77 -3.27 12.59
C ASP A 478 44.78 -2.37 11.84
N PRO A 479 44.61 -1.03 11.86
CA PRO A 479 43.56 -0.29 12.55
C PRO A 479 42.17 -0.49 11.92
N PRO A 480 41.07 -0.23 12.66
CA PRO A 480 39.71 -0.35 12.13
C PRO A 480 39.42 0.70 11.05
N ILE A 481 38.51 0.38 10.14
CA ILE A 481 38.20 1.23 8.97
C ILE A 481 37.09 2.23 9.32
N GLU A 482 37.38 3.53 9.21
CA GLU A 482 36.40 4.60 9.44
C GLU A 482 35.45 4.76 8.24
N VAL A 483 34.14 4.75 8.50
CA VAL A 483 33.07 5.06 7.55
C VAL A 483 32.30 6.29 8.03
N GLN A 484 32.23 7.32 7.19
CA GLN A 484 31.57 8.59 7.52
C GLN A 484 30.12 8.64 6.99
N PRO A 485 29.22 9.42 7.63
CA PRO A 485 27.92 9.73 7.05
C PRO A 485 28.07 10.35 5.65
N GLY A 486 27.51 9.70 4.63
CA GLY A 486 27.65 10.12 3.23
C GLY A 486 28.54 9.23 2.36
N ASP A 487 29.28 8.28 2.95
CA ASP A 487 30.07 7.30 2.20
C ASP A 487 29.17 6.22 1.55
N ASP A 488 29.53 5.76 0.35
CA ASP A 488 28.91 4.60 -0.29
C ASP A 488 29.71 3.33 0.04
N LEU A 489 29.00 2.24 0.40
CA LEU A 489 29.59 0.91 0.60
C LEU A 489 29.09 -0.05 -0.47
N ARG A 490 29.99 -0.48 -1.37
CA ARG A 490 29.64 -1.33 -2.51
C ARG A 490 30.18 -2.75 -2.33
N VAL A 491 29.28 -3.73 -2.40
CA VAL A 491 29.62 -5.16 -2.48
C VAL A 491 29.56 -5.61 -3.93
N THR A 492 30.57 -6.30 -4.42
CA THR A 492 30.58 -6.93 -5.74
C THR A 492 30.92 -8.41 -5.62
N CYS A 493 30.01 -9.26 -6.08
CA CYS A 493 30.10 -10.71 -6.09
C CYS A 493 30.30 -11.20 -7.52
N THR A 494 31.23 -12.13 -7.72
CA THR A 494 31.55 -12.74 -9.01
C THR A 494 31.29 -14.24 -8.96
N TYR A 495 30.54 -14.75 -9.93
CA TYR A 495 30.10 -16.14 -10.03
C TYR A 495 30.59 -16.80 -11.32
N ASP A 496 30.71 -18.13 -11.28
CA ASP A 496 30.91 -18.98 -12.44
C ASP A 496 29.73 -19.97 -12.53
N THR A 497 28.96 -19.86 -13.61
CA THR A 497 27.70 -20.58 -13.85
C THR A 497 27.85 -21.64 -14.95
N THR A 498 29.07 -21.95 -15.38
CA THR A 498 29.33 -22.94 -16.46
C THR A 498 28.80 -24.34 -16.15
N SER A 499 28.67 -24.68 -14.86
CA SER A 499 28.13 -25.97 -14.39
C SER A 499 26.60 -26.02 -14.33
N ARG A 500 25.90 -24.92 -14.57
CA ARG A 500 24.43 -24.83 -14.49
C ARG A 500 23.82 -24.89 -15.88
N ASN A 501 22.73 -25.66 -16.02
CA ASN A 501 21.92 -25.72 -17.25
C ASN A 501 20.65 -24.85 -17.17
N GLU A 502 20.34 -24.32 -15.98
CA GLU A 502 19.16 -23.49 -15.70
C GLU A 502 19.58 -22.20 -14.97
N THR A 503 18.73 -21.18 -15.06
CA THR A 503 18.93 -19.89 -14.35
C THR A 503 18.98 -20.11 -12.85
N THR A 504 20.07 -19.68 -12.21
CA THR A 504 20.21 -19.71 -10.76
C THR A 504 19.61 -18.44 -10.16
N LEU A 505 18.69 -18.58 -9.21
CA LEU A 505 18.01 -17.46 -8.55
C LEU A 505 18.70 -17.11 -7.23
N PHE A 506 18.48 -15.89 -6.74
CA PHE A 506 18.72 -15.56 -5.35
C PHE A 506 17.87 -16.46 -4.43
N GLY A 507 18.46 -17.03 -3.38
CA GLY A 507 17.72 -17.92 -2.49
C GLY A 507 18.57 -18.62 -1.43
N GLN A 508 17.90 -19.38 -0.57
CA GLN A 508 18.47 -19.96 0.66
C GLN A 508 19.26 -21.25 0.45
N GLY A 509 18.83 -22.08 -0.51
CA GLY A 509 19.48 -23.35 -0.81
C GLY A 509 20.85 -23.20 -1.47
N THR A 510 21.70 -24.21 -1.32
CA THR A 510 23.04 -24.27 -1.94
C THR A 510 23.02 -24.23 -3.47
N GLU A 511 21.88 -24.58 -4.06
CA GLU A 511 21.57 -24.51 -5.48
C GLU A 511 21.10 -23.12 -5.96
N HIS A 512 20.75 -22.24 -5.02
CA HIS A 512 20.51 -20.82 -5.22
C HIS A 512 21.78 -20.01 -4.83
N GLU A 513 21.78 -18.69 -5.06
CA GLU A 513 22.93 -17.84 -4.75
C GLU A 513 22.64 -16.65 -3.83
N MET A 514 23.71 -16.12 -3.20
CA MET A 514 23.67 -14.94 -2.32
C MET A 514 24.85 -14.00 -2.55
N CYS A 515 24.66 -12.72 -2.21
CA CYS A 515 25.70 -11.69 -2.32
C CYS A 515 25.66 -10.77 -1.09
N PHE A 516 26.30 -11.17 0.01
CA PHE A 516 26.33 -10.42 1.26
C PHE A 516 27.73 -10.23 1.81
N ALA A 517 27.93 -9.12 2.51
CA ALA A 517 29.04 -8.91 3.43
C ALA A 517 28.52 -8.38 4.77
N PHE A 518 29.10 -8.87 5.86
CA PHE A 518 28.76 -8.53 7.23
C PHE A 518 29.91 -7.76 7.85
N LEU A 519 29.65 -6.57 8.36
CA LEU A 519 30.65 -5.66 8.92
C LEU A 519 30.39 -5.47 10.41
N THR A 520 31.27 -5.96 11.27
CA THR A 520 31.20 -5.68 12.71
C THR A 520 31.79 -4.30 12.96
N PHE A 521 31.03 -3.39 13.57
CA PHE A 521 31.42 -1.99 13.76
C PHE A 521 31.06 -1.46 15.15
N TYR A 522 31.68 -0.33 15.51
CA TYR A 522 31.37 0.48 16.69
C TYR A 522 31.65 1.97 16.39
N PRO A 523 31.08 2.94 17.12
CA PRO A 523 30.01 2.79 18.10
C PRO A 523 28.66 2.55 17.41
N PHE A 524 27.89 1.59 17.92
CA PHE A 524 26.51 1.34 17.48
C PHE A 524 25.61 2.56 17.73
N GLU A 525 25.93 3.35 18.75
CA GLU A 525 25.24 4.58 19.14
C GLU A 525 25.19 5.63 18.00
N ASN A 526 26.12 5.56 17.05
CA ASN A 526 26.12 6.44 15.89
C ASN A 526 25.16 5.99 14.77
N VAL A 527 24.39 4.91 14.95
CA VAL A 527 23.47 4.36 13.94
C VAL A 527 22.05 4.31 14.50
N HIS A 528 21.10 4.94 13.80
CA HIS A 528 19.72 5.07 14.30
C HIS A 528 18.91 3.77 14.20
N SER A 529 18.80 3.17 13.00
CA SER A 529 17.88 2.04 12.77
C SER A 529 18.31 1.06 11.67
N ILE A 530 19.37 1.36 10.89
CA ILE A 530 19.79 0.49 9.79
C ILE A 530 20.87 -0.50 10.23
N LEU A 531 20.50 -1.77 10.41
CA LEU A 531 21.46 -2.89 10.51
C LEU A 531 21.50 -3.74 9.23
N LYS A 532 20.65 -3.40 8.25
CA LYS A 532 20.53 -4.06 6.94
C LYS A 532 20.44 -2.99 5.85
N CYS A 533 21.45 -2.92 4.99
CA CYS A 533 21.53 -1.93 3.92
C CYS A 533 21.78 -2.64 2.57
N PHE A 534 20.71 -3.19 2.00
CA PHE A 534 20.75 -3.94 0.75
C PHE A 534 20.41 -3.07 -0.47
N THR A 535 20.72 -3.56 -1.65
CA THR A 535 20.04 -3.14 -2.88
C THR A 535 18.97 -4.16 -3.23
N TRP A 536 17.85 -3.70 -3.80
CA TRP A 536 16.85 -4.53 -4.47
C TRP A 536 16.88 -4.20 -5.96
N LEU A 537 17.39 -5.11 -6.79
CA LEU A 537 17.70 -4.88 -8.20
C LEU A 537 18.65 -3.68 -8.40
N LYS A 538 18.10 -2.46 -8.49
CA LYS A 538 18.82 -1.19 -8.67
C LYS A 538 18.50 -0.11 -7.62
N PHE A 539 17.56 -0.35 -6.71
CA PHE A 539 17.14 0.63 -5.72
C PHE A 539 17.76 0.34 -4.34
N PRO A 540 18.38 1.33 -3.67
CA PRO A 540 18.86 1.18 -2.31
C PRO A 540 17.72 0.88 -1.33
N HIS A 541 17.97 0.08 -0.30
CA HIS A 541 17.00 -0.29 0.74
C HIS A 541 16.31 0.93 1.38
N CYS A 542 17.03 2.04 1.54
CA CYS A 542 16.48 3.29 2.10
C CYS A 542 15.41 3.93 1.21
N PHE A 543 15.55 3.81 -0.11
CA PHE A 543 14.54 4.26 -1.07
C PHE A 543 13.29 3.36 -1.04
N ILE A 544 13.47 2.07 -0.73
CA ILE A 544 12.38 1.12 -0.55
C ILE A 544 11.70 1.33 0.80
N LEU A 545 12.45 1.65 1.85
CA LEU A 545 11.90 2.11 3.12
C LEU A 545 11.12 3.41 2.92
N ASP A 546 11.52 4.33 2.02
CA ASP A 546 10.73 5.52 1.68
C ASP A 546 9.43 5.17 0.90
N LEU A 547 9.45 4.11 0.09
CA LEU A 547 8.26 3.54 -0.57
C LEU A 547 7.38 2.70 0.37
N MET A 548 7.95 2.14 1.44
CA MET A 548 7.28 1.29 2.43
C MET A 548 6.90 2.06 3.71
N SER A 549 7.44 3.26 3.92
CA SER A 549 7.10 4.19 5.01
C SER A 549 5.86 5.03 4.69
N PHE A 550 4.93 4.45 3.93
CA PHE A 550 3.48 4.68 4.11
C PHE A 550 2.97 4.06 5.42
N GLY A 551 3.76 4.10 6.51
CA GLY A 551 3.17 4.21 7.83
C GLY A 551 2.70 5.65 7.93
N GLU A 552 1.42 5.89 7.67
CA GLU A 552 0.85 7.23 7.82
C GLU A 552 1.21 7.78 9.20
N LYS A 553 1.75 9.01 9.20
CA LYS A 553 1.97 9.74 10.45
C LYS A 553 0.61 9.92 11.13
N GLY A 554 0.59 10.07 12.45
CA GLY A 554 -0.65 10.24 13.22
C GLY A 554 -1.05 8.98 13.97
N ASN A 555 -1.85 9.16 15.01
CA ASN A 555 -2.33 8.06 15.82
C ASN A 555 -3.61 7.49 15.20
N ARG A 556 -3.60 6.19 14.88
CA ARG A 556 -4.79 5.51 14.38
C ARG A 556 -5.90 5.64 15.41
N SER A 557 -7.01 6.26 15.00
CA SER A 557 -8.18 6.37 15.86
C SER A 557 -8.78 5.01 16.14
N GLU A 558 -9.33 4.84 17.34
CA GLU A 558 -10.04 3.61 17.68
C GLU A 558 -11.24 3.40 16.73
N PRO A 559 -11.55 2.16 16.34
CA PRO A 559 -12.75 1.85 15.57
C PRO A 559 -14.02 2.39 16.24
N GLY A 560 -14.99 2.79 15.43
CA GLY A 560 -16.23 3.42 15.89
C GLY A 560 -16.04 4.87 16.30
N SER A 561 -14.99 5.54 15.82
CA SER A 561 -14.79 6.97 16.09
C SER A 561 -15.73 7.80 15.22
N PRO A 562 -16.54 8.71 15.81
CA PRO A 562 -17.48 9.49 15.02
C PRO A 562 -16.79 10.54 14.12
N TRP A 563 -17.45 10.83 13.00
CA TRP A 563 -17.18 11.94 12.10
C TRP A 563 -18.50 12.67 11.78
N PRO A 564 -18.62 13.98 12.05
CA PRO A 564 -17.71 14.82 12.82
C PRO A 564 -17.48 14.38 14.27
N THR A 565 -16.34 14.80 14.84
CA THR A 565 -15.98 14.60 16.25
C THR A 565 -16.93 15.37 17.17
N PRO A 566 -17.57 14.72 18.16
CA PRO A 566 -18.47 15.39 19.09
C PRO A 566 -17.74 16.39 20.01
N GLU A 567 -18.47 17.37 20.55
CA GLU A 567 -17.91 18.37 21.48
C GLU A 567 -17.32 17.73 22.75
N THR A 568 -18.01 16.75 23.37
CA THR A 568 -17.42 15.94 24.43
C THR A 568 -17.76 14.47 24.27
N MET A 569 -16.78 13.60 24.52
CA MET A 569 -16.94 12.15 24.44
C MET A 569 -16.13 11.47 25.54
N LYS A 570 -16.82 10.79 26.46
CA LYS A 570 -16.21 10.00 27.54
C LYS A 570 -16.44 8.52 27.29
N LYS A 571 -15.37 7.82 26.91
CA LYS A 571 -15.39 6.37 26.64
C LYS A 571 -15.08 5.59 27.92
N SER A 572 -15.79 4.49 28.14
CA SER A 572 -15.48 3.47 29.14
C SER A 572 -14.68 2.32 28.52
N SER A 573 -13.98 1.53 29.34
CA SER A 573 -13.37 0.26 28.93
C SER A 573 -14.40 -0.86 28.71
N THR A 574 -15.66 -0.64 29.09
CA THR A 574 -16.74 -1.62 28.93
C THR A 574 -17.17 -1.77 27.48
N LEU A 575 -17.12 -3.01 26.97
CA LEU A 575 -17.58 -3.39 25.64
C LEU A 575 -18.96 -4.05 25.70
N LEU A 576 -19.82 -3.67 24.77
CA LEU A 576 -21.16 -4.20 24.53
C LEU A 576 -21.22 -4.75 23.10
N THR A 577 -22.23 -5.56 22.82
CA THR A 577 -22.59 -5.95 21.45
C THR A 577 -24.05 -5.59 21.15
N VAL A 578 -24.39 -5.52 19.87
CA VAL A 578 -25.73 -5.24 19.38
C VAL A 578 -26.11 -6.33 18.39
N ASN A 579 -27.34 -6.81 18.46
CA ASN A 579 -27.92 -7.65 17.41
C ASN A 579 -28.81 -6.78 16.51
N PRO A 580 -28.39 -6.47 15.26
CA PRO A 580 -29.13 -5.59 14.36
C PRO A 580 -30.56 -6.04 14.11
N GLU A 581 -30.81 -7.35 14.02
CA GLU A 581 -32.14 -7.91 13.74
C GLU A 581 -33.15 -7.73 14.88
N THR A 582 -32.66 -7.49 16.09
CA THR A 582 -33.51 -7.40 17.31
C THR A 582 -33.38 -6.07 18.03
N LEU A 583 -32.56 -5.14 17.52
CA LEU A 583 -32.42 -3.81 18.07
C LEU A 583 -33.71 -3.03 17.83
N THR A 584 -34.35 -2.58 18.91
CA THR A 584 -35.55 -1.74 18.79
C THR A 584 -35.24 -0.29 19.15
N ILE A 585 -35.53 0.64 18.25
CA ILE A 585 -35.50 2.07 18.55
C ILE A 585 -36.92 2.53 18.90
N THR A 586 -37.07 3.15 20.07
CA THR A 586 -38.37 3.65 20.57
C THR A 586 -38.29 5.14 20.88
N ALA A 587 -39.40 5.87 20.78
CA ALA A 587 -39.42 7.32 21.05
C ALA A 587 -40.70 7.75 21.77
N ASN A 588 -40.60 8.74 22.65
CA ASN A 588 -41.76 9.38 23.31
C ASN A 588 -42.72 10.08 22.31
N LEU A 589 -42.21 10.52 21.15
CA LEU A 589 -42.99 11.10 20.04
C LEU A 589 -42.97 10.22 18.77
N ALA A 590 -43.19 8.91 18.92
CA ALA A 590 -43.13 7.95 17.81
C ALA A 590 -44.12 8.21 16.65
N SER A 591 -45.17 9.02 16.85
CA SER A 591 -46.13 9.41 15.81
C SER A 591 -45.63 10.55 14.91
N CYS A 592 -44.55 11.25 15.27
CA CYS A 592 -43.93 12.27 14.43
C CYS A 592 -43.33 11.61 13.17
N ASP A 593 -43.66 12.13 11.99
CA ASP A 593 -43.23 11.56 10.71
C ASP A 593 -41.70 11.55 10.55
N ILE A 594 -41.02 12.63 10.94
CA ILE A 594 -39.56 12.75 10.93
C ILE A 594 -38.93 11.67 11.83
N ILE A 595 -39.44 11.51 13.06
CA ILE A 595 -38.89 10.54 14.02
C ILE A 595 -39.17 9.11 13.56
N LYS A 596 -40.38 8.83 13.08
CA LYS A 596 -40.75 7.52 12.53
C LYS A 596 -39.86 7.12 11.37
N ASP A 597 -39.65 8.02 10.42
CA ASP A 597 -38.74 7.78 9.28
C ASP A 597 -37.29 7.58 9.76
N ALA A 598 -36.82 8.41 10.70
CA ALA A 598 -35.47 8.32 11.24
C ALA A 598 -35.20 7.00 11.98
N MET A 599 -36.12 6.53 12.83
CA MET A 599 -35.97 5.26 13.53
C MET A 599 -35.81 4.10 12.53
N SER A 600 -36.74 3.98 11.57
CA SER A 600 -36.68 2.93 10.55
C SER A 600 -35.42 3.05 9.67
N ARG A 601 -35.03 4.26 9.29
CA ARG A 601 -33.82 4.51 8.50
C ARG A 601 -32.55 4.10 9.24
N TYR A 602 -32.42 4.43 10.52
CA TYR A 602 -31.22 4.11 11.30
C TYR A 602 -31.14 2.64 11.71
N GLU A 603 -32.27 1.96 11.90
CA GLU A 603 -32.30 0.48 11.99
C GLU A 603 -31.68 -0.14 10.73
N ASN A 604 -32.12 0.30 9.54
CA ASN A 604 -31.56 -0.16 8.27
C ASN A 604 -30.07 0.20 8.09
N ILE A 605 -29.65 1.41 8.48
CA ILE A 605 -28.24 1.82 8.39
C ILE A 605 -27.35 0.94 9.27
N ILE A 606 -27.77 0.65 10.50
CA ILE A 606 -27.02 -0.21 11.43
C ILE A 606 -26.92 -1.63 10.85
N GLU A 607 -28.01 -2.17 10.29
CA GLU A 607 -27.99 -3.46 9.60
C GLU A 607 -27.02 -3.45 8.41
N MET A 608 -27.03 -2.39 7.59
CA MET A 608 -26.11 -2.24 6.45
C MET A 608 -24.64 -2.15 6.89
N ASP A 609 -24.35 -1.37 7.93
CA ASP A 609 -22.98 -1.14 8.41
C ASP A 609 -22.35 -2.40 9.04
N THR A 610 -23.20 -3.27 9.60
CA THR A 610 -22.85 -4.52 10.28
C THR A 610 -23.13 -5.78 9.44
N LYS A 611 -23.53 -5.62 8.18
CA LYS A 611 -23.84 -6.74 7.28
C LYS A 611 -22.68 -7.74 7.21
N LYS A 612 -22.99 -9.04 7.30
CA LYS A 612 -22.02 -10.17 7.35
C LYS A 612 -21.16 -10.24 8.63
N ALA A 613 -21.40 -9.41 9.66
CA ALA A 613 -20.73 -9.51 10.95
C ALA A 613 -21.51 -10.41 11.93
N GLU A 614 -20.78 -11.07 12.84
CA GLU A 614 -21.36 -11.92 13.87
C GLU A 614 -21.60 -11.12 15.17
N VAL A 615 -22.69 -11.45 15.88
CA VAL A 615 -22.94 -10.91 17.22
C VAL A 615 -21.99 -11.56 18.22
N ASP A 616 -21.28 -10.76 19.03
CA ASP A 616 -20.37 -11.32 20.02
C ASP A 616 -21.13 -11.88 21.23
N THR A 617 -21.35 -13.18 21.26
CA THR A 617 -22.11 -13.85 22.32
C THR A 617 -21.49 -13.75 23.71
N ASN A 618 -20.22 -13.35 23.80
CA ASN A 618 -19.50 -13.16 25.07
C ASN A 618 -19.70 -11.76 25.68
N LEU A 619 -20.28 -10.81 24.94
CA LEU A 619 -20.52 -9.45 25.42
C LEU A 619 -21.97 -9.25 25.85
N VAL A 620 -22.19 -8.29 26.75
CA VAL A 620 -23.54 -7.87 27.14
C VAL A 620 -24.27 -7.30 25.93
N LYS A 621 -25.46 -7.84 25.64
CA LYS A 621 -26.29 -7.42 24.51
C LYS A 621 -27.12 -6.20 24.87
N MET A 622 -26.89 -5.09 24.16
CA MET A 622 -27.77 -3.94 24.19
C MET A 622 -29.02 -4.23 23.34
N LYS A 623 -30.21 -4.12 23.94
CA LYS A 623 -31.47 -4.54 23.30
C LYS A 623 -32.26 -3.40 22.65
N SER A 624 -32.17 -2.19 23.21
CA SER A 624 -33.01 -1.07 22.79
C SER A 624 -32.30 0.27 22.93
N LEU A 625 -32.70 1.21 22.06
CA LEU A 625 -32.40 2.64 22.19
C LEU A 625 -33.71 3.37 22.48
N SER A 626 -33.77 4.09 23.60
CA SER A 626 -34.92 4.95 23.95
C SER A 626 -34.62 6.39 23.59
N ILE A 627 -35.46 7.01 22.77
CA ILE A 627 -35.37 8.42 22.38
C ILE A 627 -36.33 9.24 23.25
N ASP A 628 -35.78 10.20 23.97
CA ASP A 628 -36.56 11.15 24.78
C ASP A 628 -36.35 12.58 24.29
N ILE A 629 -37.46 13.29 24.12
CA ILE A 629 -37.51 14.57 23.44
C ILE A 629 -38.30 15.54 24.33
N LYS A 630 -37.66 16.53 24.99
CA LYS A 630 -38.30 17.11 26.19
C LYS A 630 -39.26 18.29 26.03
N ASP A 631 -39.39 18.89 24.87
CA ASP A 631 -40.41 19.93 24.67
C ASP A 631 -41.58 19.32 23.91
N ASN A 632 -42.79 19.86 24.08
CA ASN A 632 -43.91 19.42 23.23
C ASN A 632 -43.69 19.82 21.76
N GLU A 633 -42.64 20.62 21.52
CA GLU A 633 -41.79 20.67 20.33
C GLU A 633 -40.30 20.58 20.74
N CYS A 634 -39.86 19.45 21.30
CA CYS A 634 -38.46 18.97 21.47
C CYS A 634 -37.32 19.96 21.98
N PRO A 635 -36.76 19.99 23.26
CA PRO A 635 -35.37 19.61 23.71
C PRO A 635 -35.04 18.91 25.09
N ASP A 636 -34.06 17.95 25.12
CA ASP A 636 -32.71 17.92 25.85
C ASP A 636 -32.24 17.01 27.02
N ASN A 637 -31.59 15.83 26.83
CA ASN A 637 -30.24 15.44 27.35
C ASN A 637 -29.88 13.93 27.23
N LEU A 638 -28.80 13.58 26.51
CA LEU A 638 -28.30 12.21 26.22
C LEU A 638 -27.48 11.56 27.36
N THR A 639 -27.81 10.32 27.75
CA THR A 639 -26.96 9.43 28.60
C THR A 639 -27.07 7.97 28.16
N VAL A 640 -25.98 7.21 28.17
CA VAL A 640 -25.94 5.80 27.72
C VAL A 640 -25.58 4.88 28.89
N ASP A 641 -26.47 3.93 29.21
CA ASP A 641 -26.23 2.87 30.21
C ASP A 641 -26.67 1.48 29.67
N GLU A 642 -26.81 0.46 30.52
CA GLU A 642 -27.23 -0.92 30.13
C GLU A 642 -28.58 -0.97 29.36
N SER A 643 -29.34 0.13 29.40
CA SER A 643 -30.27 0.63 28.38
C SER A 643 -29.73 1.94 27.77
N SER A 644 -29.56 2.01 26.45
CA SER A 644 -29.10 3.23 25.79
C SER A 644 -30.23 4.25 25.69
N THR A 645 -30.00 5.48 26.13
CA THR A 645 -30.94 6.60 25.93
C THR A 645 -30.33 7.57 24.94
N LEU A 646 -31.15 8.19 24.09
CA LEU A 646 -30.81 9.37 23.29
C LEU A 646 -31.79 10.47 23.64
N SER A 647 -31.30 11.62 24.11
CA SER A 647 -32.18 12.75 24.30
C SER A 647 -31.52 14.03 23.86
N ALA A 648 -32.33 14.87 23.22
CA ALA A 648 -31.81 15.91 22.35
C ALA A 648 -32.75 17.08 22.24
N ALA A 649 -32.14 18.18 21.77
CA ALA A 649 -32.71 19.50 21.87
C ALA A 649 -33.87 19.79 20.95
N SER A 650 -34.15 18.89 20.02
CA SER A 650 -35.17 19.06 19.01
C SER A 650 -35.28 17.74 18.27
N VAL A 651 -36.28 17.58 17.39
CA VAL A 651 -36.23 16.50 16.40
C VAL A 651 -34.91 16.53 15.60
N TRP A 652 -34.36 17.71 15.35
CA TRP A 652 -33.10 17.88 14.61
C TRP A 652 -31.90 17.33 15.39
N GLY A 653 -31.84 17.58 16.70
CA GLY A 653 -30.81 17.02 17.58
C GLY A 653 -30.86 15.49 17.61
N VAL A 654 -32.06 14.90 17.62
CA VAL A 654 -32.24 13.43 17.54
C VAL A 654 -31.62 12.88 16.24
N LEU A 655 -31.87 13.51 15.09
CA LEU A 655 -31.28 13.06 13.81
C LEU A 655 -29.74 13.03 13.87
N ARG A 656 -29.11 14.01 14.52
CA ARG A 656 -27.64 14.09 14.66
C ARG A 656 -27.11 13.09 15.68
N GLY A 657 -27.86 12.85 16.75
CA GLY A 657 -27.57 11.84 17.75
C GLY A 657 -27.65 10.42 17.18
N LEU A 658 -28.68 10.12 16.37
CA LEU A 658 -28.81 8.83 15.69
C LEU A 658 -27.67 8.57 14.71
N GLU A 659 -27.21 9.60 13.98
CA GLU A 659 -26.01 9.48 13.15
C GLU A 659 -24.80 9.07 13.98
N THR A 660 -24.52 9.79 15.07
CA THR A 660 -23.39 9.50 15.96
C THR A 660 -23.52 8.09 16.55
N PHE A 661 -24.71 7.70 17.00
CA PHE A 661 -24.98 6.36 17.52
C PHE A 661 -24.68 5.26 16.49
N SER A 662 -25.07 5.44 15.23
CA SER A 662 -24.76 4.48 14.16
C SER A 662 -23.25 4.30 13.96
N GLN A 663 -22.46 5.37 14.15
CA GLN A 663 -21.01 5.35 13.96
C GLN A 663 -20.26 4.72 15.14
N LEU A 664 -20.84 4.73 16.35
CA LEU A 664 -20.26 4.05 17.53
C LEU A 664 -20.32 2.52 17.42
N ILE A 665 -21.23 2.00 16.60
CA ILE A 665 -21.34 0.57 16.31
C ILE A 665 -20.32 0.24 15.22
N TYR A 666 -19.36 -0.61 15.56
CA TYR A 666 -18.30 -1.01 14.63
C TYR A 666 -18.13 -2.53 14.59
N VAL A 667 -17.49 -2.99 13.52
CA VAL A 667 -17.13 -4.39 13.32
C VAL A 667 -15.63 -4.52 13.56
N ASN A 668 -15.22 -5.38 14.49
CA ASN A 668 -13.81 -5.59 14.80
C ASN A 668 -13.12 -6.51 13.76
N GLU A 669 -11.82 -6.74 13.92
CA GLU A 669 -11.00 -7.56 13.01
C GLU A 669 -11.46 -9.03 12.92
N LEU A 670 -12.16 -9.52 13.96
CA LEU A 670 -12.74 -10.86 14.01
C LEU A 670 -14.16 -10.91 13.41
N LYS A 671 -14.56 -9.88 12.66
CA LYS A 671 -15.92 -9.71 12.11
C LYS A 671 -17.03 -9.72 13.17
N LYS A 672 -16.75 -9.26 14.39
CA LYS A 672 -17.74 -9.17 15.47
C LYS A 672 -18.24 -7.75 15.71
N ILE A 673 -19.54 -7.61 15.97
CA ILE A 673 -20.20 -6.33 16.26
C ILE A 673 -19.85 -5.89 17.69
N GLN A 674 -19.30 -4.69 17.84
CA GLN A 674 -18.93 -4.11 19.13
C GLN A 674 -19.38 -2.65 19.24
N VAL A 675 -19.65 -2.26 20.49
CA VAL A 675 -19.92 -0.89 20.93
C VAL A 675 -19.16 -0.68 22.23
N LYS A 676 -18.43 0.43 22.37
CA LYS A 676 -17.93 0.85 23.68
C LYS A 676 -18.98 1.66 24.40
N LYS A 677 -19.19 1.39 25.70
CA LYS A 677 -20.04 2.24 26.54
C LYS A 677 -19.46 3.66 26.54
N THR A 678 -20.24 4.62 26.05
CA THR A 678 -19.76 5.98 25.77
C THR A 678 -20.81 7.00 26.18
N SER A 679 -20.41 8.06 26.87
CA SER A 679 -21.24 9.23 27.13
C SER A 679 -20.83 10.37 26.21
N ILE A 680 -21.79 11.00 25.52
CA ILE A 680 -21.55 12.06 24.54
C ILE A 680 -22.44 13.26 24.85
N GLU A 681 -21.85 14.46 24.77
CA GLU A 681 -22.57 15.73 24.69
C GLU A 681 -22.07 16.44 23.42
N ASP A 682 -22.98 16.90 22.56
CA ASP A 682 -22.63 17.35 21.22
C ASP A 682 -23.56 18.47 20.73
N ARG A 683 -22.99 19.45 20.03
CA ARG A 683 -23.70 20.53 19.36
C ARG A 683 -22.84 21.10 18.22
N PRO A 684 -23.43 21.68 17.17
CA PRO A 684 -22.67 22.28 16.10
C PRO A 684 -22.02 23.60 16.54
N ARG A 685 -20.78 23.83 16.11
CA ARG A 685 -20.06 25.11 16.22
C ARG A 685 -20.73 26.23 15.44
N PHE A 686 -21.20 25.94 14.21
CA PHE A 686 -21.87 26.92 13.35
C PHE A 686 -23.28 26.45 12.95
N LYS A 687 -24.20 27.41 12.82
CA LYS A 687 -25.61 27.13 12.51
C LYS A 687 -25.83 26.84 11.02
N HIS A 688 -25.05 27.45 10.13
CA HIS A 688 -25.14 27.30 8.68
C HIS A 688 -24.02 26.41 8.14
N ARG A 689 -24.36 25.20 7.71
CA ARG A 689 -23.39 24.22 7.19
C ARG A 689 -23.90 23.69 5.87
N GLY A 690 -23.42 24.29 4.79
CA GLY A 690 -23.98 24.11 3.45
C GLY A 690 -23.15 23.24 2.51
N ILE A 691 -23.85 22.58 1.58
CA ILE A 691 -23.30 22.10 0.32
C ILE A 691 -24.03 22.84 -0.79
N MET A 692 -23.28 23.49 -1.67
CA MET A 692 -23.82 24.11 -2.87
C MET A 692 -23.62 23.19 -4.08
N LEU A 693 -24.70 22.86 -4.78
CA LEU A 693 -24.65 22.14 -6.06
C LEU A 693 -25.22 22.98 -7.18
N ASP A 694 -24.44 23.09 -8.26
CA ASP A 694 -24.84 23.66 -9.53
C ASP A 694 -25.52 22.60 -10.40
N THR A 695 -26.75 22.90 -10.81
CA THR A 695 -27.56 22.04 -11.68
C THR A 695 -27.90 22.66 -13.03
N ALA A 696 -27.28 23.80 -13.33
CA ALA A 696 -27.51 24.58 -14.53
C ALA A 696 -26.42 24.35 -15.57
N ARG A 697 -25.15 24.31 -15.15
CA ARG A 697 -24.01 24.00 -16.05
C ARG A 697 -24.07 22.55 -16.55
N HIS A 698 -24.56 21.64 -15.71
CA HIS A 698 -24.99 20.30 -16.09
C HIS A 698 -26.20 19.91 -15.25
N TYR A 699 -27.18 19.25 -15.86
CA TYR A 699 -28.35 18.75 -15.14
C TYR A 699 -27.97 17.57 -14.22
N LEU A 700 -28.47 17.59 -12.98
CA LEU A 700 -28.31 16.50 -12.02
C LEU A 700 -29.65 15.75 -11.83
N PRO A 701 -29.74 14.45 -12.15
CA PRO A 701 -30.97 13.69 -11.92
C PRO A 701 -31.39 13.70 -10.45
N VAL A 702 -32.70 13.75 -10.17
CA VAL A 702 -33.25 13.78 -8.80
C VAL A 702 -32.63 12.72 -7.88
N TRP A 703 -32.43 11.49 -8.37
CA TRP A 703 -31.87 10.40 -7.54
C TRP A 703 -30.47 10.72 -7.00
N ILE A 704 -29.63 11.47 -7.73
CA ILE A 704 -28.28 11.81 -7.24
C ILE A 704 -28.33 12.93 -6.21
N LEU A 705 -29.29 13.86 -6.35
CA LEU A 705 -29.55 14.89 -5.34
C LEU A 705 -30.04 14.24 -4.03
N LEU A 706 -30.94 13.25 -4.11
CA LEU A 706 -31.39 12.51 -2.92
C LEU A 706 -30.24 11.74 -2.26
N LYS A 707 -29.38 11.06 -3.04
CA LYS A 707 -28.17 10.41 -2.50
C LYS A 707 -27.21 11.40 -1.86
N ASN A 708 -27.08 12.60 -2.42
CA ASN A 708 -26.26 13.65 -1.81
C ASN A 708 -26.86 14.11 -0.47
N LEU A 709 -28.19 14.25 -0.36
CA LEU A 709 -28.86 14.57 0.91
C LEU A 709 -28.63 13.49 1.98
N ASP A 710 -28.55 12.22 1.60
CA ASP A 710 -28.13 11.15 2.51
C ASP A 710 -26.70 11.36 3.01
N ALA A 711 -25.75 11.60 2.09
CA ALA A 711 -24.35 11.86 2.44
C ALA A 711 -24.18 13.13 3.31
N MET A 712 -24.95 14.18 3.03
CA MET A 712 -25.02 15.39 3.86
C MET A 712 -25.48 15.08 5.29
N SER A 713 -26.51 14.23 5.44
CA SER A 713 -27.00 13.77 6.75
C SER A 713 -25.92 13.02 7.52
N TYR A 714 -25.19 12.11 6.87
CA TYR A 714 -24.09 11.35 7.48
C TYR A 714 -22.92 12.24 7.95
N ASN A 715 -22.78 13.42 7.33
CA ASN A 715 -21.74 14.40 7.64
C ASN A 715 -22.29 15.61 8.44
N LYS A 716 -23.53 15.53 8.93
CA LYS A 716 -24.21 16.56 9.74
C LYS A 716 -24.33 17.95 9.08
N PHE A 717 -24.24 18.04 7.75
CA PHE A 717 -24.64 19.23 6.99
C PHE A 717 -26.14 19.48 7.14
N ASN A 718 -26.56 20.74 7.04
CA ASN A 718 -27.96 21.13 7.26
C ASN A 718 -28.50 22.14 6.24
N VAL A 719 -27.71 22.54 5.25
CA VAL A 719 -28.14 23.42 4.17
C VAL A 719 -27.78 22.79 2.83
N PHE A 720 -28.77 22.60 1.97
CA PHE A 720 -28.59 22.33 0.56
C PHE A 720 -28.83 23.64 -0.18
N HIS A 721 -27.73 24.28 -0.58
CA HIS A 721 -27.76 25.46 -1.42
C HIS A 721 -27.88 24.99 -2.87
N TRP A 722 -29.03 25.26 -3.47
CA TRP A 722 -29.37 24.75 -4.79
C TRP A 722 -29.25 25.87 -5.82
N HIS A 723 -28.07 25.93 -6.46
CA HIS A 723 -27.81 26.74 -7.64
C HIS A 723 -28.52 26.11 -8.86
N ILE A 724 -29.78 26.51 -9.03
CA ILE A 724 -30.75 25.76 -9.86
C ILE A 724 -30.79 26.24 -11.32
N VAL A 725 -30.38 27.47 -11.59
CA VAL A 725 -30.39 28.08 -12.94
C VAL A 725 -29.15 28.95 -13.13
N ASP A 726 -28.67 29.05 -14.37
CA ASP A 726 -27.49 29.84 -14.77
C ASP A 726 -27.54 30.07 -16.31
N ASP A 727 -26.48 30.59 -16.92
CA ASP A 727 -26.35 30.89 -18.35
C ASP A 727 -26.67 29.71 -19.27
N GLN A 728 -26.17 28.52 -18.94
CA GLN A 728 -26.21 27.39 -19.87
C GLN A 728 -27.58 26.74 -19.91
N SER A 729 -28.29 26.67 -18.77
CA SER A 729 -29.64 26.10 -18.73
C SER A 729 -30.55 26.64 -17.62
N PHE A 730 -31.86 26.60 -17.91
CA PHE A 730 -32.94 26.92 -16.97
C PHE A 730 -33.79 25.67 -16.70
N PRO A 731 -33.38 24.74 -15.82
CA PRO A 731 -34.10 23.50 -15.57
C PRO A 731 -35.29 23.66 -14.60
N TYR A 732 -35.40 24.75 -13.85
CA TYR A 732 -36.53 24.99 -12.94
C TYR A 732 -37.85 25.18 -13.72
N GLN A 733 -38.87 24.37 -13.45
CA GLN A 733 -40.18 24.51 -14.09
C GLN A 733 -41.05 25.54 -13.36
N SER A 734 -41.07 26.78 -13.85
CA SER A 734 -42.00 27.80 -13.36
C SER A 734 -43.44 27.55 -13.84
N LYS A 735 -44.43 27.75 -12.96
CA LYS A 735 -45.86 27.74 -13.32
C LYS A 735 -46.28 29.06 -13.96
N ARG A 736 -45.77 30.18 -13.46
CA ARG A 736 -46.06 31.53 -13.96
C ARG A 736 -45.38 31.76 -15.31
N PHE A 737 -44.19 31.20 -15.51
CA PHE A 737 -43.42 31.33 -16.76
C PHE A 737 -42.98 29.96 -17.32
N PRO A 738 -43.92 29.13 -17.84
CA PRO A 738 -43.61 27.78 -18.31
C PRO A 738 -42.59 27.75 -19.46
N ASP A 739 -42.51 28.83 -20.24
CA ASP A 739 -41.61 28.92 -21.38
C ASP A 739 -40.13 29.07 -20.99
N LEU A 740 -39.83 29.52 -19.76
CA LEU A 740 -38.45 29.58 -19.23
C LEU A 740 -37.80 28.19 -19.30
N SER A 741 -38.40 27.16 -18.70
CA SER A 741 -37.87 25.80 -18.78
C SER A 741 -38.04 25.18 -20.17
N ALA A 742 -39.17 25.43 -20.85
CA ALA A 742 -39.44 24.84 -22.15
C ALA A 742 -38.43 25.25 -23.24
N LYS A 743 -37.82 26.44 -23.12
CA LYS A 743 -36.81 26.96 -24.06
C LYS A 743 -35.40 27.06 -23.45
N GLY A 744 -35.32 27.18 -22.13
CA GLY A 744 -34.09 27.40 -21.37
C GLY A 744 -33.39 26.14 -20.90
N ALA A 745 -34.11 25.04 -20.65
CA ALA A 745 -33.50 23.77 -20.26
C ALA A 745 -32.76 23.10 -21.43
N TYR A 746 -31.82 22.19 -21.14
CA TYR A 746 -31.10 21.44 -22.17
C TYR A 746 -32.04 20.63 -23.07
N THR A 747 -32.98 19.91 -22.46
CA THR A 747 -34.08 19.23 -23.16
C THR A 747 -35.29 19.14 -22.22
N ALA A 748 -36.45 18.75 -22.74
CA ALA A 748 -37.65 18.50 -21.91
C ALA A 748 -37.47 17.41 -20.83
N LYS A 749 -36.40 16.59 -20.90
CA LYS A 749 -36.07 15.58 -19.88
C LYS A 749 -35.17 16.12 -18.75
N HIS A 750 -34.57 17.29 -18.95
CA HIS A 750 -33.64 17.93 -18.01
C HIS A 750 -34.32 19.09 -17.30
N VAL A 751 -35.49 18.82 -16.72
CA VAL A 751 -36.36 19.81 -16.07
C VAL A 751 -36.73 19.28 -14.69
N TYR A 752 -36.64 20.14 -13.67
CA TYR A 752 -37.15 19.86 -12.34
C TYR A 752 -38.61 20.32 -12.25
N THR A 753 -39.52 19.36 -12.21
CA THR A 753 -40.95 19.65 -12.04
C THR A 753 -41.24 20.01 -10.58
N HIS A 754 -42.40 20.61 -10.31
CA HIS A 754 -42.84 20.83 -8.93
C HIS A 754 -42.95 19.55 -8.10
N VAL A 755 -43.19 18.39 -8.75
CA VAL A 755 -43.20 17.09 -8.07
C VAL A 755 -41.79 16.71 -7.63
N ASP A 756 -40.80 16.90 -8.50
CA ASP A 756 -39.39 16.65 -8.21
C ASP A 756 -38.88 17.56 -7.09
N ILE A 757 -39.17 18.87 -7.19
CA ILE A 757 -38.75 19.87 -6.19
C ILE A 757 -39.38 19.57 -4.83
N LYS A 758 -40.69 19.29 -4.79
CA LYS A 758 -41.37 18.89 -3.55
C LYS A 758 -40.76 17.64 -2.95
N ARG A 759 -40.45 16.63 -3.78
CA ARG A 759 -39.80 15.39 -3.33
C ARG A 759 -38.43 15.68 -2.69
N ILE A 760 -37.63 16.55 -3.29
CA ILE A 760 -36.31 16.94 -2.77
C ILE A 760 -36.45 17.68 -1.44
N ILE A 761 -37.35 18.67 -1.36
CA ILE A 761 -37.62 19.44 -0.12
C ILE A 761 -38.10 18.52 1.01
N ASP A 762 -39.06 17.63 0.75
CA ASP A 762 -39.57 16.70 1.75
C ASP A 762 -38.48 15.73 2.22
N TYR A 763 -37.66 15.22 1.29
CA TYR A 763 -36.57 14.28 1.61
C TYR A 763 -35.46 14.94 2.43
N ALA A 764 -35.14 16.21 2.14
CA ALA A 764 -34.22 17.04 2.89
C ALA A 764 -34.76 17.33 4.31
N ARG A 765 -36.04 17.68 4.43
CA ARG A 765 -36.72 17.92 5.72
C ARG A 765 -36.63 16.71 6.66
N LEU A 766 -36.86 15.49 6.15
CA LEU A 766 -36.75 14.26 6.94
C LEU A 766 -35.32 13.99 7.48
N ARG A 767 -34.31 14.70 6.96
CA ARG A 767 -32.90 14.67 7.40
C ARG A 767 -32.48 15.93 8.16
N GLY A 768 -33.41 16.88 8.35
CA GLY A 768 -33.11 18.18 8.95
C GLY A 768 -32.15 18.99 8.08
N ILE A 769 -32.34 18.95 6.77
CA ILE A 769 -31.60 19.73 5.78
C ILE A 769 -32.57 20.75 5.18
N ARG A 770 -32.17 22.02 5.22
CA ARG A 770 -32.85 23.15 4.58
C ARG A 770 -32.50 23.17 3.10
N VAL A 771 -33.43 23.59 2.24
CA VAL A 771 -33.19 23.76 0.81
C VAL A 771 -33.31 25.25 0.49
N ILE A 772 -32.17 25.89 0.21
CA ILE A 772 -32.10 27.32 -0.13
C ILE A 772 -31.91 27.40 -1.65
N PRO A 773 -32.91 27.90 -2.39
CA PRO A 773 -32.77 28.08 -3.84
C PRO A 773 -31.92 29.30 -4.15
N GLU A 774 -31.11 29.21 -5.20
CA GLU A 774 -30.43 30.34 -5.80
C GLU A 774 -30.97 30.63 -7.19
N PHE A 775 -31.43 31.87 -7.39
CA PHE A 775 -31.82 32.41 -8.69
C PHE A 775 -30.94 33.62 -8.97
N ASP A 776 -29.76 33.33 -9.49
CA ASP A 776 -28.72 34.32 -9.69
C ASP A 776 -29.08 35.35 -10.77
N THR A 777 -28.96 36.62 -10.40
CA THR A 777 -29.24 37.78 -11.23
C THR A 777 -28.42 38.98 -10.75
N PRO A 778 -28.04 39.96 -11.60
CA PRO A 778 -28.43 40.11 -13.00
C PRO A 778 -27.53 39.33 -13.97
N GLY A 779 -26.33 38.91 -13.53
CA GLY A 779 -25.42 38.02 -14.27
C GLY A 779 -26.01 36.62 -14.45
N HIS A 780 -25.27 35.73 -15.10
CA HIS A 780 -25.60 34.30 -15.23
C HIS A 780 -27.04 34.00 -15.71
N THR A 781 -27.59 34.84 -16.60
CA THR A 781 -29.01 34.80 -17.03
C THR A 781 -29.23 34.52 -18.51
N ALA A 782 -28.22 34.11 -19.27
CA ALA A 782 -28.34 33.86 -20.71
C ALA A 782 -29.44 32.84 -21.06
N SER A 783 -29.64 31.80 -20.25
CA SER A 783 -30.70 30.78 -20.46
C SER A 783 -32.11 31.37 -20.35
N TRP A 784 -32.30 32.39 -19.52
CA TRP A 784 -33.56 33.08 -19.30
C TRP A 784 -33.97 33.83 -20.57
N GLY A 785 -32.99 34.39 -21.27
CA GLY A 785 -33.16 35.12 -22.53
C GLY A 785 -33.63 34.26 -23.69
N LYS A 786 -33.48 32.93 -23.64
CA LYS A 786 -34.05 32.03 -24.65
C LYS A 786 -35.58 32.11 -24.70
N ALA A 787 -36.22 32.33 -23.56
CA ALA A 787 -37.66 32.57 -23.46
C ALA A 787 -38.01 34.05 -23.44
N ARG A 788 -37.22 34.85 -22.72
CA ARG A 788 -37.50 36.24 -22.39
C ARG A 788 -36.41 37.20 -22.87
N LYS A 789 -36.20 37.23 -24.20
CA LYS A 789 -35.26 38.17 -24.86
C LYS A 789 -35.53 39.64 -24.50
N ASP A 790 -36.76 39.95 -24.12
CA ASP A 790 -37.18 41.28 -23.71
C ASP A 790 -36.59 41.73 -22.36
N LEU A 791 -36.03 40.82 -21.56
CA LEU A 791 -35.48 41.11 -20.24
C LEU A 791 -33.96 41.32 -20.23
N LEU A 792 -33.23 40.73 -21.19
CA LEU A 792 -31.78 40.84 -21.27
C LEU A 792 -31.34 42.10 -22.01
N THR A 793 -30.13 42.55 -21.71
CA THR A 793 -29.50 43.68 -22.38
C THR A 793 -28.95 43.24 -23.74
N PRO A 794 -29.38 43.85 -24.86
CA PRO A 794 -28.66 43.70 -26.13
C PRO A 794 -27.30 44.39 -26.02
N CYS A 795 -26.23 43.65 -26.29
CA CYS A 795 -24.88 44.22 -26.36
C CYS A 795 -24.63 44.84 -27.75
N TYR A 796 -23.73 45.82 -27.86
CA TYR A 796 -23.46 46.54 -29.11
C TYR A 796 -21.96 46.56 -29.47
N GLU A 797 -21.66 46.38 -30.75
CA GLU A 797 -20.32 46.61 -31.31
C GLU A 797 -20.45 47.47 -32.57
N ASN A 798 -19.70 48.57 -32.65
CA ASN A 798 -19.74 49.53 -33.76
C ASN A 798 -21.16 49.98 -34.15
N GLY A 799 -22.06 50.10 -33.16
CA GLY A 799 -23.47 50.50 -33.37
C GLY A 799 -24.39 49.37 -33.85
N THR A 800 -23.89 48.14 -34.01
CA THR A 800 -24.68 46.97 -34.38
C THR A 800 -25.19 46.27 -33.10
N PRO A 801 -26.51 46.17 -32.90
CA PRO A 801 -27.08 45.43 -31.77
C PRO A 801 -26.87 43.93 -31.92
N GLY A 802 -26.71 43.25 -30.79
CA GLY A 802 -26.52 41.81 -30.72
C GLY A 802 -25.09 41.36 -31.04
N VAL A 803 -24.11 42.26 -30.96
CA VAL A 803 -22.69 41.90 -31.15
C VAL A 803 -21.92 42.41 -29.95
N GLY A 804 -21.29 41.51 -29.19
CA GLY A 804 -20.47 41.85 -28.03
C GLY A 804 -19.04 42.23 -28.41
N LYS A 805 -18.38 43.07 -27.59
CA LYS A 805 -16.97 43.47 -27.78
C LYS A 805 -15.98 42.29 -27.66
N TYR A 806 -16.40 41.16 -27.10
CA TYR A 806 -15.60 39.95 -26.92
C TYR A 806 -16.38 38.71 -27.42
N ASN A 807 -15.77 37.90 -28.29
CA ASN A 807 -16.43 36.86 -29.09
C ASN A 807 -16.94 35.62 -28.32
N SER A 808 -16.69 35.48 -27.01
CA SER A 808 -16.99 34.22 -26.30
C SER A 808 -18.41 34.09 -25.76
N HIS A 809 -19.19 35.18 -25.59
CA HIS A 809 -20.43 35.14 -24.78
C HIS A 809 -21.72 35.71 -25.40
N GLY A 810 -21.71 36.23 -26.64
CA GLY A 810 -22.93 36.34 -27.47
C GLY A 810 -23.69 37.68 -27.49
N GLU A 811 -24.95 37.64 -27.94
CA GLU A 811 -25.76 38.82 -28.29
C GLU A 811 -26.51 39.46 -27.08
N TYR A 812 -26.77 38.66 -26.04
CA TYR A 812 -27.54 39.00 -24.83
C TYR A 812 -27.01 38.19 -23.64
N GLU A 813 -26.51 38.87 -22.61
CA GLU A 813 -25.78 38.18 -21.51
C GLU A 813 -26.34 38.49 -20.11
N ILE A 814 -26.71 39.74 -19.85
CA ILE A 814 -27.06 40.23 -18.51
C ILE A 814 -28.45 40.86 -18.51
N LEU A 815 -29.20 40.72 -17.41
CA LEU A 815 -30.50 41.40 -17.26
C LEU A 815 -30.35 42.92 -17.47
N ASN A 816 -31.40 43.53 -18.02
CA ASN A 816 -31.44 44.97 -18.23
C ASN A 816 -32.07 45.67 -17.01
N PRO A 817 -31.28 46.38 -16.18
CA PRO A 817 -31.77 47.01 -14.96
C PRO A 817 -32.59 48.29 -15.21
N THR A 818 -32.65 48.76 -16.46
CA THR A 818 -33.31 50.02 -16.82
C THR A 818 -34.79 49.85 -17.17
N LEU A 819 -35.28 48.61 -17.22
CA LEU A 819 -36.63 48.28 -17.62
C LEU A 819 -37.50 47.95 -16.41
N ASN A 820 -38.61 48.67 -16.22
CA ASN A 820 -39.58 48.37 -15.15
C ASN A 820 -40.13 46.94 -15.23
N ARG A 821 -40.25 46.37 -16.44
CA ARG A 821 -40.68 44.98 -16.64
C ARG A 821 -39.72 43.95 -16.06
N THR A 822 -38.43 44.27 -15.94
CA THR A 822 -37.43 43.40 -15.29
C THR A 822 -37.82 43.19 -13.83
N TYR A 823 -38.07 44.27 -13.10
CA TYR A 823 -38.46 44.19 -11.69
C TYR A 823 -39.83 43.55 -11.48
N LYS A 824 -40.79 43.80 -12.39
CA LYS A 824 -42.09 43.12 -12.32
C LYS A 824 -41.96 41.61 -12.53
N PHE A 825 -41.11 41.20 -13.47
CA PHE A 825 -40.79 39.80 -13.68
C PHE A 825 -40.10 39.17 -12.46
N MET A 826 -39.12 39.87 -11.85
CA MET A 826 -38.45 39.38 -10.64
C MET A 826 -39.43 39.24 -9.46
N GLU A 827 -40.33 40.20 -9.26
CA GLU A 827 -41.40 40.11 -8.26
C GLU A 827 -42.29 38.89 -8.47
N ASP A 828 -42.73 38.67 -9.72
CA ASP A 828 -43.61 37.55 -10.03
C ASP A 828 -42.90 36.19 -9.93
N LEU A 829 -41.63 36.10 -10.36
CA LEU A 829 -40.83 34.87 -10.28
C LEU A 829 -40.43 34.56 -8.84
N LEU A 830 -39.82 35.50 -8.12
CA LEU A 830 -39.41 35.29 -6.72
C LEU A 830 -40.62 35.04 -5.82
N GLY A 831 -41.77 35.67 -6.11
CA GLY A 831 -43.03 35.35 -5.43
C GLY A 831 -43.45 33.88 -5.59
N GLU A 832 -43.24 33.27 -6.76
CA GLU A 832 -43.44 31.83 -6.94
C GLU A 832 -42.36 31.01 -6.23
N VAL A 833 -41.09 31.43 -6.30
CA VAL A 833 -39.97 30.71 -5.67
C VAL A 833 -40.19 30.58 -4.16
N VAL A 834 -40.60 31.65 -3.47
CA VAL A 834 -40.84 31.61 -2.01
C VAL A 834 -42.11 30.84 -1.62
N GLU A 835 -43.05 30.64 -2.56
CA GLU A 835 -44.21 29.75 -2.39
C GLU A 835 -43.80 28.28 -2.54
N VAL A 836 -42.81 27.98 -3.38
CA VAL A 836 -42.32 26.60 -3.64
C VAL A 836 -41.28 26.16 -2.61
N PHE A 837 -40.35 27.05 -2.29
CA PHE A 837 -39.27 26.81 -1.34
C PHE A 837 -39.61 27.51 -0.03
N HIS A 838 -39.95 26.72 0.99
CA HIS A 838 -40.46 27.23 2.26
C HIS A 838 -39.35 27.67 3.24
N ASP A 839 -38.09 27.71 2.82
CA ASP A 839 -37.01 28.22 3.66
C ASP A 839 -37.13 29.74 3.83
N ASN A 840 -36.62 30.25 4.95
CA ASN A 840 -36.65 31.69 5.23
C ASN A 840 -35.69 32.49 4.35
N PHE A 841 -34.75 31.81 3.69
CA PHE A 841 -33.69 32.41 2.91
C PHE A 841 -33.85 32.09 1.42
N VAL A 842 -33.49 33.06 0.58
CA VAL A 842 -33.31 32.90 -0.87
C VAL A 842 -31.95 33.48 -1.23
N HIS A 843 -31.16 32.74 -1.99
CA HIS A 843 -29.90 33.26 -2.52
C HIS A 843 -30.18 33.97 -3.85
N LEU A 844 -29.71 35.20 -3.98
CA LEU A 844 -29.95 36.04 -5.16
C LEU A 844 -28.76 36.08 -6.12
N GLY A 845 -27.67 35.42 -5.74
CA GLY A 845 -26.42 35.39 -6.50
C GLY A 845 -25.76 36.75 -6.51
N MET A 846 -25.89 37.46 -7.62
CA MET A 846 -25.31 38.79 -7.89
C MET A 846 -23.79 38.75 -8.07
N ASP A 847 -23.20 37.61 -8.44
CA ASP A 847 -21.78 37.53 -8.78
C ASP A 847 -21.49 37.87 -10.25
N GLU A 848 -20.24 38.29 -10.48
CA GLU A 848 -19.63 38.43 -11.81
C GLU A 848 -20.46 39.23 -12.84
N ALA A 849 -21.22 40.24 -12.38
CA ALA A 849 -22.03 41.08 -13.24
C ALA A 849 -21.20 41.72 -14.38
N TYR A 850 -21.51 41.36 -15.62
CA TYR A 850 -20.78 41.81 -16.80
C TYR A 850 -21.13 43.25 -17.24
N HIS A 851 -20.55 44.24 -16.56
CA HIS A 851 -20.78 45.66 -16.84
C HIS A 851 -20.41 46.08 -18.28
N ALA A 852 -19.55 45.32 -18.97
CA ALA A 852 -19.11 45.65 -20.31
C ALA A 852 -20.27 45.59 -21.33
N CYS A 853 -21.23 44.67 -21.20
CA CYS A 853 -22.41 44.67 -22.07
C CYS A 853 -23.28 45.92 -21.81
N TRP A 854 -23.52 46.27 -20.55
CA TRP A 854 -24.24 47.51 -20.19
C TRP A 854 -23.57 48.75 -20.78
N ALA A 855 -22.23 48.79 -20.77
CA ALA A 855 -21.46 49.92 -21.28
C ALA A 855 -21.60 50.15 -22.78
N THR A 856 -21.92 49.10 -23.54
CA THR A 856 -22.15 49.22 -24.98
C THR A 856 -23.56 49.70 -25.32
N ASN A 857 -24.52 49.56 -24.40
CA ASN A 857 -25.93 49.81 -24.69
C ASN A 857 -26.29 51.31 -24.57
N PRO A 858 -26.77 51.95 -25.66
CA PRO A 858 -27.07 53.38 -25.67
C PRO A 858 -28.28 53.75 -24.80
N ASP A 859 -29.27 52.86 -24.67
CA ASP A 859 -30.45 53.10 -23.84
C ASP A 859 -30.09 53.09 -22.35
N ILE A 860 -29.17 52.20 -21.96
CA ILE A 860 -28.63 52.18 -20.59
C ILE A 860 -27.84 53.46 -20.30
N SER A 861 -26.96 53.87 -21.20
CA SER A 861 -26.24 55.14 -21.07
C SER A 861 -27.18 56.34 -20.91
N LYS A 862 -28.29 56.35 -21.65
CA LYS A 862 -29.34 57.39 -21.54
C LYS A 862 -30.07 57.32 -20.21
N PHE A 863 -30.46 56.13 -19.77
CA PHE A 863 -31.12 55.92 -18.47
C PHE A 863 -30.25 56.38 -17.31
N MET A 864 -28.95 56.06 -17.32
CA MET A 864 -28.01 56.47 -16.27
C MET A 864 -28.01 57.99 -16.11
N VAL A 865 -27.84 58.74 -17.21
CA VAL A 865 -27.87 60.21 -17.19
C VAL A 865 -29.22 60.75 -16.70
N GLN A 866 -30.33 60.14 -17.12
CA GLN A 866 -31.67 60.57 -16.71
C GLN A 866 -31.98 60.32 -15.23
N ASN A 867 -31.37 59.31 -14.62
CA ASN A 867 -31.57 58.93 -13.22
C ASN A 867 -30.46 59.43 -12.29
N GLY A 868 -29.61 60.35 -12.76
CA GLY A 868 -28.54 60.95 -11.94
C GLY A 868 -27.35 60.03 -11.67
N ILE A 869 -27.22 58.92 -12.40
CA ILE A 869 -26.06 58.02 -12.34
C ILE A 869 -25.00 58.55 -13.31
N ALA A 870 -23.76 58.73 -12.83
CA ALA A 870 -22.67 59.25 -13.65
C ALA A 870 -22.38 58.31 -14.82
N LYS A 871 -22.18 58.85 -16.03
CA LYS A 871 -21.87 58.05 -17.21
C LYS A 871 -20.56 57.27 -16.98
N GLY A 872 -20.62 55.94 -17.08
CA GLY A 872 -19.48 55.05 -16.85
C GLY A 872 -19.40 54.47 -15.44
N ASP A 873 -20.25 54.92 -14.50
CA ASP A 873 -20.36 54.38 -13.15
C ASP A 873 -21.38 53.23 -13.11
N TYR A 874 -20.97 52.05 -13.62
CA TYR A 874 -21.83 50.88 -13.69
C TYR A 874 -22.03 50.20 -12.34
N SER A 875 -21.14 50.42 -11.37
CA SER A 875 -21.32 50.00 -9.98
C SER A 875 -22.54 50.68 -9.34
N ALA A 876 -22.77 51.96 -9.60
CA ALA A 876 -23.98 52.65 -9.16
C ALA A 876 -25.26 52.17 -9.88
N LEU A 877 -25.14 51.68 -11.12
CA LEU A 877 -26.26 51.03 -11.83
C LEU A 877 -26.57 49.64 -11.27
N GLU A 878 -25.53 48.89 -10.88
CA GLU A 878 -25.66 47.63 -10.15
C GLU A 878 -26.29 47.84 -8.78
N GLU A 879 -25.85 48.86 -8.01
CA GLU A 879 -26.48 49.27 -6.75
C GLU A 879 -27.98 49.55 -6.93
N TYR A 880 -28.35 50.28 -8.00
CA TYR A 880 -29.76 50.54 -8.33
C TYR A 880 -30.58 49.25 -8.54
N TYR A 881 -30.00 48.26 -9.23
CA TYR A 881 -30.64 46.97 -9.45
C TYR A 881 -30.83 46.20 -8.14
N ILE A 882 -29.76 46.09 -7.36
CA ILE A 882 -29.71 45.34 -6.11
C ILE A 882 -30.73 45.89 -5.12
N GLU A 883 -30.74 47.20 -4.89
CA GLU A 883 -31.71 47.81 -3.98
C GLU A 883 -33.16 47.47 -4.34
N LYS A 884 -33.48 47.38 -5.63
CA LYS A 884 -34.83 47.07 -6.11
C LYS A 884 -35.18 45.60 -5.86
N VAL A 885 -34.26 44.68 -6.13
CA VAL A 885 -34.49 43.24 -5.94
C VAL A 885 -34.54 42.89 -4.46
N LEU A 886 -33.67 43.46 -3.63
CA LEU A 886 -33.72 43.27 -2.17
C LEU A 886 -35.04 43.75 -1.57
N LYS A 887 -35.54 44.92 -2.00
CA LYS A 887 -36.87 45.41 -1.58
C LYS A 887 -38.01 44.47 -1.98
N ILE A 888 -37.89 43.76 -3.11
CA ILE A 888 -38.86 42.74 -3.51
C ILE A 888 -38.83 41.57 -2.52
N VAL A 889 -37.64 41.06 -2.18
CA VAL A 889 -37.48 39.93 -1.23
C VAL A 889 -37.96 40.31 0.17
N ASP A 890 -37.62 41.51 0.65
CA ASP A 890 -38.13 42.06 1.91
C ASP A 890 -39.66 42.08 1.93
N SER A 891 -40.31 42.50 0.83
CA SER A 891 -41.77 42.53 0.71
C SER A 891 -42.42 41.13 0.75
N LEU A 892 -41.64 40.10 0.43
CA LEU A 892 -42.05 38.69 0.51
C LEU A 892 -41.79 38.08 1.90
N ASN A 893 -41.33 38.87 2.88
CA ASN A 893 -40.94 38.43 4.23
C ASN A 893 -39.91 37.28 4.19
N ARG A 894 -38.84 37.46 3.43
CA ARG A 894 -37.69 36.55 3.37
C ARG A 894 -36.40 37.31 3.57
N SER A 895 -35.35 36.57 3.94
CA SER A 895 -33.99 37.11 4.05
C SER A 895 -33.18 36.73 2.82
N ASP A 896 -32.38 37.65 2.34
CA ASP A 896 -31.50 37.48 1.18
C ASP A 896 -30.09 37.04 1.58
N ILE A 897 -29.50 36.23 0.70
CA ILE A 897 -28.07 35.93 0.68
C ILE A 897 -27.55 36.36 -0.70
N ILE A 898 -26.42 37.05 -0.72
CA ILE A 898 -25.75 37.50 -1.95
C ILE A 898 -24.27 37.13 -1.91
N TRP A 899 -23.66 36.96 -3.08
CA TRP A 899 -22.21 36.87 -3.20
C TRP A 899 -21.54 38.21 -2.89
N GLN A 900 -20.23 38.20 -2.65
CA GLN A 900 -19.46 39.39 -2.27
C GLN A 900 -19.31 40.46 -3.38
N ASP A 901 -19.50 40.09 -4.64
CA ASP A 901 -19.16 40.89 -5.83
C ASP A 901 -19.76 42.30 -5.85
N PRO A 902 -21.03 42.52 -5.47
CA PRO A 902 -21.57 43.87 -5.45
C PRO A 902 -20.77 44.83 -4.57
N ILE A 903 -20.33 44.35 -3.40
CA ILE A 903 -19.51 45.15 -2.48
C ILE A 903 -18.13 45.38 -3.07
N ASP A 904 -17.55 44.37 -3.73
CA ASP A 904 -16.25 44.49 -4.43
C ASP A 904 -16.29 45.53 -5.55
N HIS A 905 -17.42 45.66 -6.26
CA HIS A 905 -17.64 46.68 -7.27
C HIS A 905 -17.92 48.08 -6.67
N GLY A 906 -18.12 48.18 -5.35
CA GLY A 906 -18.39 49.43 -4.64
C GLY A 906 -19.86 49.77 -4.45
N ALA A 907 -20.78 48.84 -4.70
CA ALA A 907 -22.20 49.02 -4.43
C ALA A 907 -22.47 49.00 -2.92
N LYS A 908 -23.41 49.83 -2.47
CA LYS A 908 -23.91 49.79 -1.09
C LYS A 908 -25.00 48.73 -0.94
N VAL A 909 -24.82 47.86 0.02
CA VAL A 909 -25.77 46.77 0.32
C VAL A 909 -26.45 47.04 1.68
N PRO A 910 -27.77 46.79 1.81
CA PRO A 910 -28.48 46.86 3.08
C PRO A 910 -27.85 46.02 4.20
N GLN A 911 -27.88 46.53 5.43
CA GLN A 911 -27.22 45.91 6.59
C GLN A 911 -27.71 44.49 6.93
N ASN A 912 -28.95 44.17 6.58
CA ASN A 912 -29.60 42.88 6.82
C ASN A 912 -29.22 41.80 5.80
N ALA A 913 -28.58 42.17 4.69
CA ALA A 913 -28.12 41.22 3.69
C ALA A 913 -26.99 40.34 4.24
N ILE A 914 -27.08 39.03 4.00
CA ILE A 914 -26.04 38.07 4.34
C ILE A 914 -25.08 37.97 3.16
N ILE A 915 -23.78 38.09 3.45
CA ILE A 915 -22.73 38.10 2.42
C ILE A 915 -22.03 36.74 2.39
N GLN A 916 -22.06 36.06 1.25
CA GLN A 916 -21.31 34.84 1.03
C GLN A 916 -19.94 35.15 0.39
N ILE A 917 -18.87 34.86 1.13
CA ILE A 917 -17.49 35.22 0.77
C ILE A 917 -16.82 34.04 0.07
N TRP A 918 -16.50 34.24 -1.21
CA TRP A 918 -16.07 33.19 -2.12
C TRP A 918 -14.72 33.44 -2.79
N LYS A 919 -14.28 34.70 -2.89
CA LYS A 919 -12.95 35.07 -3.43
C LYS A 919 -11.91 35.19 -2.31
N GLY A 920 -10.64 34.90 -2.63
CA GLY A 920 -9.56 34.87 -1.64
C GLY A 920 -8.17 34.52 -2.18
N SER A 921 -7.83 34.92 -3.42
CA SER A 921 -6.48 34.70 -3.97
C SER A 921 -5.72 36.02 -4.14
N LYS A 922 -4.39 35.96 -4.32
CA LYS A 922 -3.46 37.11 -4.50
C LYS A 922 -3.87 38.16 -5.55
N ASN A 923 -4.91 37.90 -6.35
CA ASN A 923 -5.39 38.77 -7.43
C ASN A 923 -6.64 39.59 -7.07
N THR A 924 -7.21 39.44 -5.86
CA THR A 924 -8.25 40.32 -5.30
C THR A 924 -7.66 41.19 -4.17
N ALA A 925 -8.44 42.15 -3.64
CA ALA A 925 -8.01 43.14 -2.64
C ALA A 925 -7.71 42.57 -1.23
N GLY A 926 -6.95 41.48 -1.15
CA GLY A 926 -6.55 40.82 0.10
C GLY A 926 -6.86 39.32 0.14
N THR A 927 -6.49 38.71 1.27
CA THR A 927 -6.86 37.34 1.66
C THR A 927 -8.32 37.26 2.12
N TRP A 928 -8.93 36.07 2.16
CA TRP A 928 -10.33 35.95 2.61
C TRP A 928 -10.47 36.35 4.09
N GLU A 929 -9.42 36.17 4.90
CA GLU A 929 -9.34 36.57 6.30
C GLU A 929 -9.45 38.10 6.47
N GLU A 930 -8.73 38.87 5.65
CA GLU A 930 -8.81 40.34 5.63
C GLU A 930 -10.20 40.80 5.19
N TYR A 931 -10.79 40.09 4.22
CA TYR A 931 -12.14 40.40 3.74
C TYR A 931 -13.21 40.14 4.81
N MET A 932 -13.15 38.99 5.50
CA MET A 932 -14.01 38.67 6.64
C MET A 932 -13.93 39.75 7.73
N THR A 933 -12.72 40.23 8.03
CA THR A 933 -12.49 41.33 8.98
C THR A 933 -13.24 42.60 8.55
N ASN A 934 -13.10 42.99 7.29
CA ASN A 934 -13.73 44.20 6.75
C ASN A 934 -15.27 44.11 6.78
N ILE A 935 -15.83 43.03 6.24
CA ILE A 935 -17.29 42.88 6.11
C ILE A 935 -17.99 42.73 7.47
N THR A 936 -17.39 41.98 8.40
CA THR A 936 -17.98 41.86 9.75
C THR A 936 -17.88 43.17 10.54
N ASN A 937 -16.85 44.00 10.31
CA ASN A 937 -16.73 45.35 10.87
C ASN A 937 -17.78 46.31 10.32
N GLN A 938 -18.15 46.15 9.05
CA GLN A 938 -19.29 46.84 8.44
C GLN A 938 -20.64 46.32 8.99
N GLY A 939 -20.64 45.27 9.80
CA GLY A 939 -21.80 44.79 10.54
C GLY A 939 -22.60 43.68 9.86
N HIS A 940 -22.19 43.23 8.67
CA HIS A 940 -22.90 42.19 7.94
C HIS A 940 -22.69 40.81 8.56
N GLN A 941 -23.72 39.96 8.43
CA GLN A 941 -23.60 38.53 8.66
C GLN A 941 -22.93 37.88 7.46
N VAL A 942 -22.11 36.86 7.70
CA VAL A 942 -21.27 36.26 6.66
C VAL A 942 -21.34 34.73 6.64
N ILE A 943 -21.21 34.17 5.44
CA ILE A 943 -21.04 32.75 5.17
C ILE A 943 -19.73 32.59 4.38
N LEU A 944 -18.84 31.70 4.83
CA LEU A 944 -17.56 31.46 4.15
C LEU A 944 -17.66 30.27 3.17
N SER A 945 -17.24 30.46 1.93
CA SER A 945 -17.03 29.35 0.97
C SER A 945 -15.67 29.39 0.26
N SER A 946 -14.91 30.50 0.34
CA SER A 946 -13.70 30.73 -0.46
C SER A 946 -12.66 29.61 -0.41
N CYS A 947 -12.43 29.03 0.77
CA CYS A 947 -11.48 27.93 0.94
C CYS A 947 -12.06 26.55 0.60
N TRP A 948 -13.35 26.43 0.27
CA TRP A 948 -14.07 25.17 0.01
C TRP A 948 -14.69 25.10 -1.39
N TYR A 949 -13.94 25.53 -2.41
CA TYR A 949 -14.28 25.28 -3.82
C TYR A 949 -13.84 23.87 -4.22
N LEU A 950 -14.77 22.92 -4.17
CA LEU A 950 -14.51 21.51 -4.43
C LEU A 950 -14.54 21.19 -5.93
N ASN A 951 -15.08 22.05 -6.78
CA ASN A 951 -14.94 21.92 -8.24
C ASN A 951 -13.46 21.94 -8.68
N TYR A 952 -12.62 22.73 -8.00
CA TYR A 952 -11.17 22.75 -8.21
C TYR A 952 -10.49 21.53 -7.59
N ILE A 953 -10.21 20.54 -8.43
CA ILE A 953 -9.47 19.33 -8.05
C ILE A 953 -7.96 19.54 -8.18
N SER A 954 -7.18 18.89 -7.33
CA SER A 954 -5.73 18.81 -7.42
C SER A 954 -5.25 17.41 -7.07
N TYR A 955 -4.12 16.99 -7.64
CA TYR A 955 -3.52 15.70 -7.29
C TYR A 955 -3.12 15.66 -5.81
N GLY A 956 -3.34 14.52 -5.14
CA GLY A 956 -2.98 14.29 -3.74
C GLY A 956 -4.16 14.45 -2.77
N GLN A 957 -3.84 14.70 -1.50
CA GLN A 957 -4.80 14.76 -0.39
C GLN A 957 -5.31 16.20 -0.17
N ASP A 958 -6.03 16.75 -1.16
CA ASP A 958 -6.58 18.10 -1.11
C ASP A 958 -7.65 18.31 -0.02
N TRP A 959 -8.19 17.24 0.57
CA TRP A 959 -9.05 17.33 1.75
C TRP A 959 -8.35 17.97 2.95
N LYS A 960 -7.01 17.85 3.04
CA LYS A 960 -6.21 18.43 4.14
C LYS A 960 -6.34 19.95 4.21
N LYS A 961 -6.29 20.65 3.06
CA LYS A 961 -6.48 22.12 3.01
C LYS A 961 -7.90 22.51 3.44
N TYR A 962 -8.92 21.73 3.06
CA TYR A 962 -10.30 22.00 3.45
C TYR A 962 -10.52 21.81 4.95
N TYR A 963 -9.86 20.81 5.55
CA TYR A 963 -9.93 20.55 6.99
C TYR A 963 -9.27 21.66 7.82
N GLN A 964 -8.19 22.26 7.29
CA GLN A 964 -7.42 23.32 7.95
C GLN A 964 -8.07 24.71 7.88
N CYS A 965 -9.01 24.95 6.97
CA CYS A 965 -9.67 26.25 6.85
C CYS A 965 -10.62 26.50 8.01
N ASP A 966 -10.34 27.44 8.91
CA ASP A 966 -11.23 27.78 10.03
C ASP A 966 -11.94 29.12 9.80
N PRO A 967 -13.28 29.19 9.71
CA PRO A 967 -14.01 30.43 9.47
C PRO A 967 -13.79 31.55 10.49
N LEU A 968 -13.29 31.25 11.69
CA LEU A 968 -12.96 32.27 12.70
C LEU A 968 -11.48 32.67 12.70
N ASN A 969 -10.66 32.16 11.78
CA ASN A 969 -9.24 32.50 11.68
C ASN A 969 -9.00 33.85 10.97
N PHE A 970 -9.60 34.92 11.49
CA PHE A 970 -9.40 36.30 11.04
C PHE A 970 -9.35 37.25 12.23
N SER A 971 -8.91 38.49 12.00
CA SER A 971 -8.83 39.49 13.08
C SER A 971 -10.21 40.10 13.37
N GLY A 972 -10.73 39.94 14.58
CA GLY A 972 -12.05 40.45 14.93
C GLY A 972 -12.31 40.48 16.44
N SER A 973 -13.36 41.20 16.85
CA SER A 973 -13.93 41.13 18.20
C SER A 973 -14.94 39.98 18.31
N ASP A 974 -15.38 39.66 19.53
CA ASP A 974 -16.43 38.63 19.74
C ASP A 974 -17.70 38.93 18.92
N ASN A 975 -18.09 40.20 18.82
CA ASN A 975 -19.22 40.64 17.99
C ASN A 975 -18.96 40.48 16.48
N ASN A 976 -17.71 40.42 16.03
CA ASN A 976 -17.39 40.04 14.64
C ASN A 976 -17.56 38.53 14.46
N PHE A 977 -17.10 37.72 15.41
CA PHE A 977 -17.21 36.26 15.32
C PHE A 977 -18.66 35.78 15.38
N GLU A 978 -19.54 36.42 16.16
CA GLU A 978 -20.98 36.13 16.21
C GLU A 978 -21.72 36.35 14.87
N LYS A 979 -21.17 37.18 13.98
CA LYS A 979 -21.74 37.42 12.64
C LYS A 979 -21.40 36.32 11.64
N VAL A 980 -20.46 35.42 11.97
CA VAL A 980 -20.11 34.28 11.11
C VAL A 980 -21.14 33.18 11.32
N LEU A 981 -22.06 33.04 10.37
CA LEU A 981 -23.14 32.05 10.43
C LEU A 981 -22.63 30.61 10.23
N GLY A 982 -21.51 30.49 9.51
CA GLY A 982 -20.84 29.24 9.17
C GLY A 982 -20.26 29.31 7.77
N GLY A 983 -20.50 28.26 6.97
CA GLY A 983 -19.93 28.18 5.63
C GLY A 983 -20.47 27.06 4.77
N GLU A 984 -20.00 27.01 3.53
CA GLU A 984 -20.47 26.07 2.52
C GLU A 984 -19.32 25.49 1.69
N ALA A 985 -19.43 24.21 1.36
CA ALA A 985 -18.58 23.58 0.35
C ALA A 985 -19.28 23.65 -1.02
N CYS A 986 -18.64 24.33 -1.97
CA CYS A 986 -19.22 24.65 -3.27
C CYS A 986 -18.76 23.68 -4.36
N VAL A 987 -19.70 23.20 -5.17
CA VAL A 987 -19.46 22.35 -6.34
C VAL A 987 -20.14 22.96 -7.55
N PHE A 988 -19.43 23.86 -8.24
CA PHE A 988 -19.83 24.35 -9.56
C PHE A 988 -19.74 23.25 -10.62
N GLY A 989 -20.63 23.32 -11.61
CA GLY A 989 -21.00 22.22 -12.48
C GLY A 989 -20.28 22.19 -13.82
N GLU A 990 -19.33 23.07 -14.12
CA GLU A 990 -18.72 23.15 -15.48
C GLU A 990 -18.07 21.84 -15.93
N TYR A 991 -17.55 21.06 -14.97
CA TYR A 991 -16.88 19.78 -15.20
C TYR A 991 -17.51 18.62 -14.41
N ILE A 992 -18.69 18.85 -13.85
CA ILE A 992 -19.30 17.95 -12.86
C ILE A 992 -20.73 17.68 -13.25
N ASP A 993 -21.05 16.41 -13.41
CA ASP A 993 -22.40 15.91 -13.62
C ASP A 993 -22.63 14.66 -12.77
N HIS A 994 -23.73 13.96 -13.02
CA HIS A 994 -24.08 12.75 -12.28
C HIS A 994 -23.02 11.63 -12.32
N THR A 995 -22.13 11.61 -13.32
CA THR A 995 -21.12 10.56 -13.48
C THR A 995 -19.98 10.66 -12.48
N ASN A 996 -19.70 11.88 -11.98
CA ASN A 996 -18.53 12.14 -11.14
C ASN A 996 -18.82 12.96 -9.88
N LEU A 997 -20.05 13.45 -9.67
CA LEU A 997 -20.42 14.29 -8.52
C LEU A 997 -20.07 13.66 -7.17
N LEU A 998 -20.65 12.50 -6.84
CA LEU A 998 -20.51 11.87 -5.52
C LEU A 998 -19.06 11.50 -5.17
N PRO A 999 -18.26 10.85 -6.05
CA PRO A 999 -16.86 10.55 -5.74
C PRO A 999 -16.01 11.82 -5.63
N ARG A 1000 -16.30 12.86 -6.43
CA ARG A 1000 -15.58 14.13 -6.32
C ARG A 1000 -15.94 14.85 -5.02
N LEU A 1001 -17.20 14.88 -4.61
CA LEU A 1001 -17.65 15.59 -3.43
C LEU A 1001 -17.23 14.90 -2.12
N TRP A 1002 -17.41 13.58 -2.04
CA TRP A 1002 -17.18 12.82 -0.81
C TRP A 1002 -15.91 11.97 -0.91
N PRO A 1003 -15.03 11.97 0.13
CA PRO A 1003 -15.18 12.58 1.45
C PRO A 1003 -14.57 13.99 1.57
N ARG A 1004 -14.26 14.70 0.48
CA ARG A 1004 -13.62 16.02 0.57
C ARG A 1004 -14.49 17.04 1.32
N ALA A 1005 -15.80 17.04 1.10
CA ALA A 1005 -16.73 17.87 1.87
C ALA A 1005 -16.88 17.43 3.33
N SER A 1006 -16.59 16.18 3.68
CA SER A 1006 -16.58 15.74 5.08
C SER A 1006 -15.57 16.53 5.92
N ALA A 1007 -14.47 16.98 5.31
CA ALA A 1007 -13.49 17.85 5.96
C ALA A 1007 -14.10 19.20 6.39
N ALA A 1008 -14.84 19.86 5.50
CA ALA A 1008 -15.59 21.07 5.82
C ALA A 1008 -16.69 20.79 6.85
N GLY A 1009 -17.36 19.62 6.74
CA GLY A 1009 -18.40 19.19 7.67
C GLY A 1009 -17.91 19.08 9.12
N GLU A 1010 -16.74 18.49 9.35
CA GLU A 1010 -16.15 18.42 10.69
C GLU A 1010 -15.74 19.81 11.20
N ARG A 1011 -15.13 20.64 10.36
CA ARG A 1011 -14.75 22.01 10.74
C ARG A 1011 -15.94 22.90 11.11
N LEU A 1012 -17.07 22.71 10.43
CA LEU A 1012 -18.28 23.48 10.67
C LEU A 1012 -19.11 22.94 11.85
N TRP A 1013 -18.83 21.71 12.31
CA TRP A 1013 -19.52 21.06 13.42
C TRP A 1013 -18.71 21.10 14.72
N SER A 1014 -17.47 20.63 14.70
CA SER A 1014 -16.65 20.39 15.89
C SER A 1014 -16.03 21.69 16.43
N SER A 1015 -15.92 21.78 17.75
CA SER A 1015 -15.20 22.88 18.41
C SER A 1015 -13.70 22.81 18.11
N ASN A 1016 -13.01 23.94 18.11
CA ASN A 1016 -11.58 23.96 17.77
C ASN A 1016 -10.73 23.14 18.76
N ASP A 1017 -11.20 22.96 20.00
CA ASP A 1017 -10.50 22.22 21.04
C ASP A 1017 -10.48 20.69 20.82
N VAL A 1018 -11.43 20.16 20.04
CA VAL A 1018 -11.53 18.71 19.75
C VAL A 1018 -11.04 18.36 18.33
N ILE A 1019 -10.73 19.37 17.52
CA ILE A 1019 -10.14 19.18 16.20
C ILE A 1019 -8.76 18.55 16.38
N GLN A 1020 -8.61 17.37 15.80
CA GLN A 1020 -7.33 16.66 15.77
C GLN A 1020 -6.42 17.23 14.69
N ASP A 1021 -5.12 16.95 14.80
CA ASP A 1021 -4.19 17.19 13.71
C ASP A 1021 -4.61 16.42 12.45
N VAL A 1022 -4.22 16.96 11.29
CA VAL A 1022 -4.64 16.45 9.99
C VAL A 1022 -4.29 14.98 9.79
N GLU A 1023 -3.14 14.53 10.31
CA GLU A 1023 -2.69 13.16 10.10
C GLU A 1023 -3.50 12.18 10.97
N SER A 1024 -3.78 12.53 12.24
CA SER A 1024 -4.69 11.74 13.10
C SER A 1024 -6.13 11.73 12.58
N ALA A 1025 -6.62 12.84 12.02
CA ALA A 1025 -7.95 12.93 11.43
C ALA A 1025 -8.12 12.03 10.19
N ALA A 1026 -7.04 11.77 9.45
CA ALA A 1026 -7.07 10.95 8.23
C ALA A 1026 -7.64 9.55 8.50
N PHE A 1027 -7.27 8.92 9.62
CA PHE A 1027 -7.75 7.58 9.97
C PHE A 1027 -9.26 7.53 10.25
N ARG A 1028 -9.82 8.54 10.95
CA ARG A 1028 -11.28 8.62 11.18
C ARG A 1028 -12.02 8.94 9.90
N LEU A 1029 -11.46 9.82 9.07
CA LEU A 1029 -12.05 10.19 7.80
C LEU A 1029 -12.08 8.99 6.84
N ASP A 1030 -11.06 8.14 6.85
CA ASP A 1030 -11.02 6.93 6.03
C ASP A 1030 -12.00 5.86 6.53
N GLU A 1031 -12.13 5.69 7.85
CA GLU A 1031 -13.18 4.86 8.45
C GLU A 1031 -14.58 5.38 8.04
N HIS A 1032 -14.81 6.69 8.13
CA HIS A 1032 -16.07 7.31 7.72
C HIS A 1032 -16.32 7.18 6.22
N ARG A 1033 -15.28 7.30 5.40
CA ARG A 1033 -15.34 7.05 3.95
C ARG A 1033 -15.75 5.61 3.67
N CYS A 1034 -15.24 4.63 4.40
CA CYS A 1034 -15.67 3.23 4.30
C CYS A 1034 -17.13 3.03 4.76
N ARG A 1035 -17.61 3.76 5.78
CA ARG A 1035 -19.03 3.76 6.17
C ARG A 1035 -19.92 4.36 5.06
N MET A 1036 -19.51 5.49 4.48
CA MET A 1036 -20.25 6.09 3.36
C MET A 1036 -20.31 5.17 2.15
N LEU A 1037 -19.20 4.47 1.85
CA LEU A 1037 -19.22 3.38 0.89
C LEU A 1037 -20.32 2.41 1.28
N LYS A 1038 -20.28 1.76 2.47
CA LYS A 1038 -21.30 0.79 2.99
C LYS A 1038 -22.73 1.22 2.77
N ARG A 1039 -22.99 2.51 2.89
CA ARG A 1039 -24.30 3.15 2.74
C ARG A 1039 -24.67 3.51 1.30
N GLY A 1040 -23.90 3.08 0.30
CA GLY A 1040 -24.15 3.29 -1.13
C GLY A 1040 -23.68 4.63 -1.71
N ILE A 1041 -22.80 5.34 -0.99
CA ILE A 1041 -22.17 6.59 -1.44
C ILE A 1041 -20.77 6.27 -1.99
N PRO A 1042 -20.50 6.45 -3.29
CA PRO A 1042 -19.23 6.09 -3.90
C PRO A 1042 -18.13 7.11 -3.57
N ALA A 1043 -17.80 7.27 -2.29
CA ALA A 1043 -16.80 8.22 -1.81
C ALA A 1043 -15.38 7.81 -2.24
N GLN A 1044 -14.61 8.74 -2.80
CA GLN A 1044 -13.24 8.48 -3.27
C GLN A 1044 -12.27 8.20 -2.09
N PRO A 1045 -11.17 7.46 -2.30
CA PRO A 1045 -10.20 7.20 -1.24
C PRO A 1045 -9.43 8.47 -0.85
N ILE A 1046 -9.02 8.56 0.42
CA ILE A 1046 -8.11 9.61 0.92
C ILE A 1046 -6.74 9.07 1.33
N LEU A 1047 -6.66 7.77 1.58
CA LEU A 1047 -5.48 7.04 2.00
C LEU A 1047 -5.22 5.86 1.07
N ASN A 1048 -3.99 5.35 1.09
CA ASN A 1048 -3.69 4.08 0.42
C ASN A 1048 -4.21 2.94 1.29
N GLY A 1049 -5.20 2.21 0.80
CA GLY A 1049 -5.80 1.13 1.58
C GLY A 1049 -7.00 0.50 0.90
N TYR A 1050 -7.77 -0.25 1.68
CA TYR A 1050 -9.00 -0.88 1.25
C TYR A 1050 -10.04 -0.80 2.37
N CYS A 1051 -11.30 -0.67 1.99
CA CYS A 1051 -12.41 -0.99 2.88
C CYS A 1051 -12.69 -2.48 2.68
N GLY A 1052 -12.77 -3.29 3.76
CA GLY A 1052 -13.09 -4.73 3.66
C GLY A 1052 -14.34 -5.02 2.81
N GLU A 1053 -14.52 -6.28 2.35
CA GLU A 1053 -15.55 -6.76 1.40
C GLU A 1053 -16.64 -5.73 1.02
N TYR A 1054 -16.29 -4.86 0.08
CA TYR A 1054 -17.15 -3.80 -0.42
C TYR A 1054 -17.75 -4.21 -1.78
N ASP A 1055 -18.82 -5.03 -1.76
CA ASP A 1055 -19.51 -5.45 -2.98
C ASP A 1055 -20.50 -4.37 -3.44
N LEU A 1056 -20.07 -3.49 -4.36
CA LEU A 1056 -20.96 -2.56 -5.07
C LEU A 1056 -21.97 -3.29 -5.98
N GLU A 1057 -21.80 -4.60 -6.20
CA GLU A 1057 -22.60 -5.38 -7.15
C GLU A 1057 -24.04 -5.66 -6.66
N GLU A 1058 -24.32 -5.66 -5.36
CA GLU A 1058 -25.66 -6.02 -4.85
C GLU A 1058 -26.69 -4.87 -4.89
N GLN A 1059 -26.28 -3.60 -5.05
CA GLN A 1059 -27.24 -2.48 -5.06
C GLN A 1059 -27.89 -2.21 -6.42
N ASN A 1060 -27.32 -2.71 -7.53
CA ASN A 1060 -27.93 -2.55 -8.84
C ASN A 1060 -29.15 -3.46 -9.07
N ASP A 1061 -29.40 -4.44 -8.19
CA ASP A 1061 -30.47 -5.43 -8.38
C ASP A 1061 -31.79 -5.09 -7.63
N ARG A 1062 -31.80 -4.05 -6.77
CA ARG A 1062 -33.03 -3.65 -6.02
C ARG A 1062 -33.65 -2.32 -6.43
N THR A 1063 -32.91 -1.40 -7.04
CA THR A 1063 -33.45 -0.12 -7.54
C THR A 1063 -33.87 -0.16 -9.01
N ALA A 1064 -33.49 -1.20 -9.76
CA ALA A 1064 -33.91 -1.39 -11.16
C ALA A 1064 -35.30 -2.04 -11.33
N GLN A 1065 -35.96 -2.49 -10.25
CA GLN A 1065 -37.24 -3.22 -10.35
C GLN A 1065 -38.51 -2.35 -10.33
N THR A 1066 -38.42 -1.02 -10.22
CA THR A 1066 -39.63 -0.16 -10.19
C THR A 1066 -39.76 0.88 -11.31
N GLU A 1067 -38.78 1.07 -12.19
CA GLU A 1067 -38.91 2.00 -13.33
C GLU A 1067 -38.37 1.41 -14.63
N SER A 1068 -39.01 0.35 -15.11
CA SER A 1068 -38.91 -0.09 -16.51
C SER A 1068 -40.14 -0.93 -16.87
N LYS A 1069 -41.27 -0.25 -17.13
CA LYS A 1069 -42.40 -0.82 -17.86
C LYS A 1069 -42.61 -0.02 -19.13
N THR A 1070 -41.79 -0.32 -20.15
CA THR A 1070 -42.22 -0.55 -21.55
C THR A 1070 -41.00 -0.78 -22.43
N ALA A 1071 -40.66 -2.05 -22.67
CA ALA A 1071 -40.39 -2.62 -24.00
C ALA A 1071 -39.87 -4.05 -23.84
N CYS A 1072 -40.53 -4.99 -24.52
CA CYS A 1072 -40.21 -6.42 -24.67
C CYS A 1072 -40.33 -7.28 -23.40
N THR A 1073 -41.56 -7.75 -23.17
CA THR A 1073 -41.87 -8.90 -22.31
C THR A 1073 -42.07 -10.13 -23.18
N THR A 1074 -41.29 -11.19 -22.97
CA THR A 1074 -41.77 -12.58 -22.95
C THR A 1074 -40.86 -13.42 -22.07
N SER A 1075 -41.46 -14.05 -21.07
CA SER A 1075 -40.88 -15.10 -20.25
C SER A 1075 -40.66 -16.37 -21.06
N SER A 1076 -39.46 -16.94 -21.00
CA SER A 1076 -39.27 -18.39 -21.14
C SER A 1076 -38.05 -18.84 -20.37
N SER A 1077 -38.26 -19.80 -19.46
CA SER A 1077 -37.21 -20.56 -18.81
C SER A 1077 -36.27 -21.19 -19.84
N MET A 1078 -34.98 -20.88 -19.80
CA MET A 1078 -33.97 -21.76 -20.40
C MET A 1078 -33.33 -22.62 -19.30
N LYS A 1079 -33.89 -23.82 -19.15
CA LYS A 1079 -33.15 -24.98 -18.67
C LYS A 1079 -32.38 -25.58 -19.86
N ASN A 1080 -31.17 -26.03 -19.55
CA ASN A 1080 -30.34 -27.06 -20.20
C ASN A 1080 -29.12 -26.64 -21.03
N ASN A 1081 -28.00 -27.19 -20.56
CA ASN A 1081 -26.95 -27.93 -21.27
C ASN A 1081 -26.17 -27.25 -22.40
N TYR A 1082 -24.95 -26.82 -22.06
CA TYR A 1082 -23.81 -26.96 -22.97
C TYR A 1082 -22.57 -27.50 -22.23
N SER A 1083 -22.55 -28.82 -22.07
CA SER A 1083 -21.34 -29.65 -22.13
C SER A 1083 -21.02 -29.80 -23.61
N GLY A 1084 -19.94 -29.17 -24.10
CA GLY A 1084 -19.70 -29.21 -25.55
C GLY A 1084 -18.40 -28.63 -26.07
N TYR A 1085 -17.42 -28.25 -25.24
CA TYR A 1085 -16.06 -27.96 -25.72
C TYR A 1085 -14.94 -28.33 -24.72
N LEU A 1086 -15.29 -29.00 -23.61
CA LEU A 1086 -14.31 -29.49 -22.61
C LEU A 1086 -14.01 -31.00 -22.72
N THR A 1087 -14.74 -31.74 -23.55
CA THR A 1087 -14.71 -33.21 -23.53
C THR A 1087 -13.52 -33.82 -24.28
N LEU A 1088 -12.99 -33.17 -25.33
CA LEU A 1088 -11.81 -33.73 -26.04
C LEU A 1088 -10.49 -33.52 -25.26
N TYR A 1089 -10.40 -32.47 -24.45
CA TYR A 1089 -9.19 -32.17 -23.67
C TYR A 1089 -9.09 -33.04 -22.40
N TYR A 1090 -10.23 -33.40 -21.79
CA TYR A 1090 -10.25 -34.29 -20.62
C TYR A 1090 -10.13 -35.78 -20.98
N ILE A 1091 -10.54 -36.21 -22.18
CA ILE A 1091 -10.40 -37.63 -22.60
C ILE A 1091 -8.91 -38.02 -22.82
N VAL A 1092 -8.06 -37.09 -23.26
CA VAL A 1092 -6.62 -37.36 -23.43
C VAL A 1092 -5.88 -37.37 -22.09
N LEU A 1093 -6.27 -36.50 -21.15
CA LEU A 1093 -5.74 -36.47 -19.78
C LEU A 1093 -6.17 -37.68 -18.94
N TYR A 1094 -7.39 -38.19 -19.13
CA TYR A 1094 -7.87 -39.39 -18.44
C TYR A 1094 -7.20 -40.67 -18.95
N CYS A 1095 -6.79 -40.74 -20.23
CA CYS A 1095 -6.11 -41.91 -20.79
C CYS A 1095 -4.63 -42.07 -20.35
N ILE A 1096 -3.97 -41.01 -19.86
CA ILE A 1096 -2.55 -41.07 -19.45
C ILE A 1096 -2.41 -41.34 -17.94
N MET A 1097 -3.42 -41.04 -17.12
CA MET A 1097 -3.36 -41.23 -15.67
C MET A 1097 -3.73 -42.63 -15.15
N SER A 1098 -4.08 -43.59 -16.01
CA SER A 1098 -4.54 -44.93 -15.57
C SER A 1098 -3.66 -46.12 -15.99
N LYS A 1099 -2.36 -45.96 -16.28
CA LYS A 1099 -1.46 -47.12 -16.44
C LYS A 1099 -0.07 -46.94 -15.79
N ARG A 1100 0.13 -47.79 -14.76
CA ARG A 1100 1.37 -48.28 -14.09
C ARG A 1100 1.97 -47.39 -13.00
N MET A 1101 2.24 -47.77 -11.73
CA MET A 1101 2.18 -49.03 -10.94
C MET A 1101 2.23 -50.35 -11.73
N VAL A 1102 3.41 -50.67 -12.27
CA VAL A 1102 4.24 -51.86 -11.99
C VAL A 1102 5.66 -51.47 -12.32
#